data_AF-A0A7C3Q4D0-F1
#
_entry.id   AF-A0A7C3Q4D0-F1
#
_cell.length_a   1.000
_cell.length_b   1.000
_cell.length_c   1.000
_cell.angle_alpha   90.00
_cell.angle_beta   90.00
_cell.angle_gamma   90.00
#
_symmetry.space_group_name_H-M   'P 1'
#
loop_
_entity.id
_entity.type
_entity.pdbx_description
1 polymer ?
#
loop_
_entity_poly.entity_id
_entity_poly.type
_entity_poly.pdbx_seq_one_letter_code
_entity_poly.pdbx_strand_id
1 'polypeptide(L)'
;MARSRMAVGLGLCVLVARAATAQTEEPRLGHLGSSAPLVVTGASAFPPEGIVQAVRRSSRFLIESHPRAPLQRYLQWLEETVRSGYLAAGFAEPQVTAAVDKGGSVVTLKVVEGPRLRAGDVAVQGNKAVAAAAIVQALTEPRQGSDGETRKAVWPAGSPARFDAGFPLAAEGAVRSVYARAGYLAPSVQVVVDPEAEDKARLLVHVAEEGMQHALGEVRFSGSFTDPEPAIREAAGIRPDSPLDTASLDALRSRLQALGRYSKVVVEKPEPREGGKADFTVKLWQAPFAPPLGAPETEVRKAVRRAAQWLSEPAKWQKTLAVRAKSGPLSSGSASGMSTSMEFQLAHDGILFALNVTSTDGSPPAATAFSLLRGEAQLVIAWGPLKLWARSTARPSTQLLVRAAVEPLDPEAPKDGDRSMRLILGLAAKGDPEGATRAPFSVQVELPEVSQTYFATWERLHFQLEDKSLQVGYRGEDKSGPPAPIGSIDRATGACRFTRTERLGEGEVTFGFEDSSLAARVEALRRTAENEKYGEAAFVPFLGGALAIAAVGALSSALKTSPAPAAGALDPRLEAALVIWFGALQAMAKAGPAAPAAQEEAPGTGKFWLPYTAQEGVSATDSAVAWMAGRLSALVAPHLPPGSWPDTLLREACCVASRQAPYVGQEIDTLLKAPDLGPIGCWVASEAMRAGGMAKPSSLLAQKGLRVCTLEGLEHEKGWLSRPGYLPRRVIEAVGDAVRGLREVDAAQVIEAGERTEDLTARGFVPFFKAARARPTAVEAGLTLLEGYWVAGLRDFVRGRLRALSGGEG
;
A
#
# COMPACT_ATOMS: atom_id res chain seq x y z
N MET A 1 45.47 -0.36 57.69
CA MET A 1 44.57 -1.53 57.66
C MET A 1 43.08 -1.20 57.46
N ALA A 2 42.59 0.02 57.76
CA ALA A 2 41.17 0.37 57.56
C ALA A 2 40.75 0.56 56.08
N ARG A 3 41.67 0.95 55.19
CA ARG A 3 41.37 1.17 53.75
C ARG A 3 41.25 -0.11 52.90
N SER A 4 41.82 -1.24 53.33
CA SER A 4 41.68 -2.52 52.61
C SER A 4 40.35 -3.25 52.88
N ARG A 5 39.67 -2.97 54.01
CA ARG A 5 38.38 -3.61 54.34
C ARG A 5 37.20 -2.99 53.58
N MET A 6 37.31 -1.72 53.18
CA MET A 6 36.28 -1.02 52.38
C MET A 6 36.27 -1.46 50.91
N ALA A 7 37.44 -1.77 50.33
CA ALA A 7 37.56 -2.23 48.94
C ALA A 7 36.99 -3.65 48.74
N VAL A 8 37.12 -4.53 49.74
CA VAL A 8 36.55 -5.88 49.72
C VAL A 8 35.02 -5.85 49.92
N GLY A 9 34.51 -4.93 50.74
CA GLY A 9 33.07 -4.72 50.93
C GLY A 9 32.36 -4.17 49.69
N LEU A 10 32.96 -3.19 48.99
CA LEU A 10 32.41 -2.65 47.74
C LEU A 10 32.47 -3.68 46.59
N GLY A 11 33.54 -4.48 46.52
CA GLY A 11 33.68 -5.56 45.55
C GLY A 11 32.61 -6.65 45.73
N LEU A 12 32.26 -6.98 46.98
CA LEU A 12 31.22 -7.96 47.27
C LEU A 12 29.80 -7.43 46.98
N CYS A 13 29.52 -6.15 47.26
CA CYS A 13 28.23 -5.54 46.89
C CYS A 13 28.05 -5.42 45.36
N VAL A 14 29.12 -5.18 44.59
CA VAL A 14 29.06 -5.16 43.11
C VAL A 14 28.91 -6.58 42.53
N LEU A 15 29.51 -7.59 43.17
CA LEU A 15 29.33 -8.99 42.77
C LEU A 15 27.93 -9.52 43.13
N VAL A 16 27.37 -9.15 44.28
CA VAL A 16 26.00 -9.51 44.67
C VAL A 16 24.96 -8.74 43.83
N ALA A 17 25.22 -7.48 43.47
CA ALA A 17 24.37 -6.71 42.55
C ALA A 17 24.43 -7.21 41.09
N ARG A 18 25.57 -7.76 40.65
CA ARG A 18 25.68 -8.46 39.35
C ARG A 18 25.09 -9.87 39.36
N ALA A 19 25.13 -10.57 40.48
CA ALA A 19 24.46 -11.86 40.63
C ALA A 19 22.94 -11.72 40.73
N ALA A 20 22.43 -10.61 41.29
CA ALA A 20 21.00 -10.29 41.37
C ALA A 20 20.43 -9.64 40.08
N THR A 21 21.28 -9.15 39.17
CA THR A 21 20.90 -8.73 37.81
C THR A 21 21.40 -9.68 36.73
N ALA A 22 21.59 -10.96 37.07
CA ALA A 22 21.35 -12.00 36.08
C ALA A 22 19.84 -11.98 35.79
N GLN A 23 19.38 -10.97 35.03
CA GLN A 23 18.09 -11.04 34.35
C GLN A 23 18.15 -12.35 33.58
N THR A 24 17.43 -13.35 34.08
CA THR A 24 17.11 -14.55 33.32
C THR A 24 16.57 -14.03 31.99
N GLU A 25 17.39 -14.11 30.94
CA GLU A 25 16.98 -13.67 29.61
C GLU A 25 15.66 -14.38 29.31
N GLU A 26 14.60 -13.60 29.15
CA GLU A 26 13.29 -14.14 28.89
C GLU A 26 13.38 -15.05 27.66
N PRO A 27 12.84 -16.30 27.72
CA PRO A 27 12.93 -17.23 26.61
C PRO A 27 12.46 -16.55 25.32
N ARG A 28 13.29 -16.58 24.28
CA ARG A 28 12.93 -16.01 22.97
C ARG A 28 12.25 -17.06 22.11
N LEU A 29 11.43 -16.60 21.18
CA LEU A 29 10.66 -17.47 20.29
C LEU A 29 11.55 -18.33 19.38
N GLY A 30 12.68 -17.78 18.91
CA GLY A 30 13.63 -18.48 18.04
C GLY A 30 12.97 -19.03 16.78
N HIS A 31 13.23 -20.30 16.48
CA HIS A 31 12.71 -20.99 15.30
C HIS A 31 11.18 -21.21 15.33
N LEU A 32 10.55 -21.11 16.52
CA LEU A 32 9.10 -21.25 16.65
C LEU A 32 8.34 -20.14 15.89
N GLY A 33 8.98 -19.00 15.69
CA GLY A 33 8.35 -17.82 15.08
C GLY A 33 8.19 -17.89 13.56
N SER A 34 9.10 -18.58 12.88
CA SER A 34 9.11 -18.68 11.40
C SER A 34 8.57 -20.00 10.88
N SER A 35 8.58 -21.07 11.69
CA SER A 35 8.43 -22.43 11.16
C SER A 35 7.63 -23.40 11.99
N ALA A 36 7.38 -23.10 13.27
CA ALA A 36 6.63 -24.05 14.09
C ALA A 36 5.20 -24.19 13.55
N PRO A 37 4.71 -25.44 13.47
CA PRO A 37 3.30 -25.66 13.23
C PRO A 37 2.52 -25.04 14.40
N LEU A 38 1.55 -24.20 14.05
CA LEU A 38 0.54 -23.72 14.97
C LEU A 38 -0.62 -24.72 14.91
N VAL A 39 -0.81 -25.49 15.98
CA VAL A 39 -1.85 -26.52 16.05
C VAL A 39 -2.99 -26.01 16.91
N VAL A 40 -4.21 -26.00 16.38
CA VAL A 40 -5.41 -25.60 17.13
C VAL A 40 -6.18 -26.85 17.54
N THR A 41 -6.57 -26.93 18.80
CA THR A 41 -7.36 -28.03 19.37
C THR A 41 -8.57 -27.47 20.13
N GLY A 42 -9.66 -28.24 20.18
CA GLY A 42 -10.89 -27.85 20.87
C GLY A 42 -11.78 -26.85 20.12
N ALA A 43 -11.35 -26.37 18.95
CA ALA A 43 -12.19 -25.58 18.05
C ALA A 43 -13.19 -26.49 17.30
N SER A 44 -14.48 -26.16 17.35
CA SER A 44 -15.56 -26.90 16.69
C SER A 44 -16.38 -26.00 15.76
N ALA A 45 -16.53 -24.73 16.11
CA ALA A 45 -17.27 -23.75 15.32
C ALA A 45 -16.50 -23.26 14.09
N PHE A 46 -15.17 -23.34 14.13
CA PHE A 46 -14.30 -22.93 13.03
C PHE A 46 -13.25 -24.01 12.73
N PRO A 47 -12.90 -24.22 11.45
CA PRO A 47 -11.82 -25.13 11.11
C PRO A 47 -10.49 -24.61 11.68
N PRO A 48 -9.67 -25.47 12.33
CA PRO A 48 -8.34 -25.13 12.84
C PRO A 48 -7.48 -24.34 11.86
N GLU A 49 -7.45 -24.73 10.59
CA GLU A 49 -6.68 -24.07 9.53
C GLU A 49 -7.18 -22.65 9.26
N GLY A 50 -8.49 -22.41 9.40
CA GLY A 50 -9.08 -21.08 9.28
C GLY A 50 -8.57 -20.13 10.36
N ILE A 51 -8.45 -20.61 11.59
CA ILE A 51 -7.91 -19.84 12.73
C ILE A 51 -6.43 -19.52 12.48
N VAL A 52 -5.62 -20.52 12.12
CA VAL A 52 -4.19 -20.33 11.82
C VAL A 52 -3.99 -19.35 10.67
N GLN A 53 -4.78 -19.45 9.60
CA GLN A 53 -4.71 -18.52 8.47
C GLN A 53 -5.10 -17.10 8.86
N ALA A 54 -6.11 -16.90 9.71
CA ALA A 54 -6.50 -15.57 10.17
C ALA A 54 -5.38 -14.92 11.00
N VAL A 55 -4.78 -15.67 11.93
CA VAL A 55 -3.63 -15.23 12.73
C VAL A 55 -2.45 -14.83 11.84
N ARG A 56 -2.06 -15.68 10.87
CA ARG A 56 -0.94 -15.40 9.95
C ARG A 56 -1.18 -14.20 9.03
N ARG A 57 -2.45 -13.83 8.80
CA ARG A 57 -2.83 -12.66 8.00
C ARG A 57 -2.91 -11.38 8.83
N SER A 58 -2.83 -11.47 10.16
CA SER A 58 -2.74 -10.30 11.02
C SER A 58 -1.48 -9.52 10.71
N SER A 59 -1.58 -8.20 10.57
CA SER A 59 -0.43 -7.31 10.36
C SER A 59 0.60 -7.42 11.50
N ARG A 60 0.14 -7.75 12.72
CA ARG A 60 1.02 -7.94 13.89
C ARG A 60 1.75 -9.28 13.91
N PHE A 61 1.31 -10.27 13.13
CA PHE A 61 1.91 -11.61 13.16
C PHE A 61 3.42 -11.55 12.95
N LEU A 62 3.90 -10.78 11.96
CA LEU A 62 5.33 -10.67 11.66
C LEU A 62 6.18 -10.14 12.82
N ILE A 63 5.62 -9.23 13.62
CA ILE A 63 6.32 -8.66 14.76
C ILE A 63 6.32 -9.65 15.93
N GLU A 64 5.15 -10.17 16.25
CA GLU A 64 4.94 -10.97 17.46
C GLU A 64 5.53 -12.37 17.26
N SER A 65 5.52 -12.90 16.04
CA SER A 65 6.18 -14.15 15.66
C SER A 65 7.66 -13.96 15.29
N HIS A 66 8.26 -12.80 15.59
CA HIS A 66 9.67 -12.59 15.28
C HIS A 66 10.57 -13.51 16.13
N PRO A 67 11.65 -14.13 15.59
CA PRO A 67 12.53 -15.03 16.36
C PRO A 67 13.15 -14.42 17.63
N ARG A 68 13.32 -13.10 17.66
CA ARG A 68 13.79 -12.36 18.85
C ARG A 68 12.69 -11.88 19.79
N ALA A 69 11.42 -12.05 19.42
CA ALA A 69 10.32 -11.69 20.30
C ALA A 69 10.35 -12.59 21.55
N PRO A 70 10.01 -12.04 22.73
CA PRO A 70 9.82 -12.86 23.92
C PRO A 70 8.73 -13.91 23.69
N LEU A 71 9.02 -15.16 24.02
CA LEU A 71 8.09 -16.29 23.82
C LEU A 71 6.78 -16.03 24.55
N GLN A 72 6.85 -15.58 25.80
CA GLN A 72 5.65 -15.33 26.61
C GLN A 72 4.76 -14.26 25.98
N ARG A 73 5.36 -13.19 25.45
CA ARG A 73 4.63 -12.14 24.72
C ARG A 73 3.93 -12.69 23.47
N TYR A 74 4.58 -13.56 22.70
CA TYR A 74 3.96 -14.20 21.54
C TYR A 74 2.77 -15.09 21.91
N LEU A 75 2.92 -15.91 22.96
CA LEU A 75 1.85 -16.78 23.45
C LEU A 75 0.64 -15.96 23.95
N GLN A 76 0.89 -14.93 24.76
CA GLN A 76 -0.16 -14.00 25.22
C GLN A 76 -0.86 -13.31 24.05
N TRP A 77 -0.09 -12.82 23.07
CA TRP A 77 -0.65 -12.21 21.88
C TRP A 77 -1.55 -13.19 21.10
N LEU A 78 -1.14 -14.45 20.94
CA LEU A 78 -1.96 -15.47 20.28
C LEU A 78 -3.26 -15.72 21.05
N GLU A 79 -3.19 -15.89 22.37
CA GLU A 79 -4.36 -16.09 23.24
C GLU A 79 -5.34 -14.92 23.10
N GLU A 80 -4.86 -13.69 23.27
CA GLU A 80 -5.68 -12.48 23.15
C GLU A 80 -6.29 -12.33 21.76
N THR A 81 -5.49 -12.56 20.71
CA THR A 81 -5.91 -12.39 19.33
C THR A 81 -6.99 -13.40 18.95
N VAL A 82 -6.78 -14.68 19.22
CA VAL A 82 -7.76 -15.73 18.90
C VAL A 82 -9.00 -15.59 19.78
N ARG A 83 -8.84 -15.29 21.07
CA ARG A 83 -9.97 -15.00 21.98
C ARG A 83 -10.80 -13.84 21.46
N SER A 84 -10.16 -12.76 21.01
CA SER A 84 -10.83 -11.61 20.40
C SER A 84 -11.62 -11.98 19.13
N GLY A 85 -11.07 -12.86 18.28
CA GLY A 85 -11.79 -13.41 17.13
C GLY A 85 -13.06 -14.19 17.51
N TYR A 86 -13.00 -15.01 18.56
CA TYR A 86 -14.17 -15.72 19.09
C TYR A 86 -15.20 -14.77 19.72
N LEU A 87 -14.76 -13.81 20.53
CA LEU A 87 -15.61 -12.77 21.12
C LEU A 87 -16.34 -11.97 20.02
N ALA A 88 -15.65 -11.61 18.94
CA ALA A 88 -16.23 -10.93 17.79
C ALA A 88 -17.20 -11.82 16.98
N ALA A 89 -17.14 -13.15 17.17
CA ALA A 89 -17.92 -14.11 16.40
C ALA A 89 -19.12 -14.71 17.15
N GLY A 90 -19.51 -14.16 18.31
CA GLY A 90 -20.68 -14.62 19.08
C GLY A 90 -20.38 -15.26 20.42
N PHE A 91 -19.12 -15.59 20.72
CA PHE A 91 -18.81 -16.44 21.87
C PHE A 91 -18.59 -15.57 23.10
N ALA A 92 -19.42 -15.73 24.13
CA ALA A 92 -19.40 -14.84 25.30
C ALA A 92 -18.21 -15.10 26.23
N GLU A 93 -17.83 -16.37 26.39
CA GLU A 93 -16.80 -16.81 27.34
C GLU A 93 -15.75 -17.74 26.72
N PRO A 94 -15.14 -17.41 25.56
CA PRO A 94 -14.12 -18.24 24.97
C PRO A 94 -12.87 -18.22 25.85
N GLN A 95 -12.36 -19.41 26.16
CA GLN A 95 -11.07 -19.58 26.80
C GLN A 95 -10.07 -20.07 25.76
N VAL A 96 -8.95 -19.34 25.63
CA VAL A 96 -7.87 -19.70 24.73
C VAL A 96 -6.59 -19.76 25.54
N THR A 97 -5.88 -20.87 25.44
CA THR A 97 -4.56 -21.05 26.06
C THR A 97 -3.55 -21.44 24.99
N ALA A 98 -2.42 -20.76 24.94
CA ALA A 98 -1.31 -21.02 24.05
C ALA A 98 -0.14 -21.59 24.86
N ALA A 99 0.38 -22.73 24.43
CA ALA A 99 1.56 -23.33 25.05
C ALA A 99 2.48 -23.89 23.99
N VAL A 100 3.77 -23.94 24.29
CA VAL A 100 4.72 -24.73 23.52
C VAL A 100 4.68 -26.16 24.06
N ASP A 101 4.71 -27.15 23.16
CA ASP A 101 4.83 -28.55 23.54
C ASP A 101 6.11 -28.81 24.36
N LYS A 102 6.17 -29.95 25.07
CA LYS A 102 7.35 -30.32 25.87
C LYS A 102 8.64 -30.41 25.03
N GLY A 103 8.51 -30.63 23.72
CA GLY A 103 9.61 -30.69 22.77
C GLY A 103 10.11 -29.31 22.28
N GLY A 104 9.41 -28.21 22.58
CA GLY A 104 9.81 -26.88 22.14
C GLY A 104 9.65 -26.66 20.64
N SER A 105 8.82 -27.46 19.95
CA SER A 105 8.75 -27.57 18.49
C SER A 105 7.40 -27.21 17.89
N VAL A 106 6.33 -27.25 18.68
CA VAL A 106 4.95 -27.00 18.25
C VAL A 106 4.29 -26.02 19.21
N VAL A 107 3.65 -24.99 18.65
CA VAL A 107 2.79 -24.09 19.44
C VAL A 107 1.37 -24.63 19.36
N THR A 108 0.83 -25.05 20.51
CA THR A 108 -0.54 -25.56 20.61
C THR A 108 -1.46 -24.48 21.17
N LEU A 109 -2.50 -24.15 20.41
CA LEU A 109 -3.62 -23.34 20.86
C LEU A 109 -4.77 -24.26 21.24
N LYS A 110 -5.11 -24.28 22.52
CA LYS A 110 -6.31 -24.98 23.01
C LYS A 110 -7.42 -23.96 23.18
N VAL A 111 -8.55 -24.22 22.52
CA VAL A 111 -9.74 -23.38 22.55
C VAL A 111 -10.86 -24.12 23.26
N VAL A 112 -11.52 -23.46 24.22
CA VAL A 112 -12.82 -23.83 24.75
C VAL A 112 -13.76 -22.71 24.34
N GLU A 113 -14.65 -22.98 23.38
CA GLU A 113 -15.36 -21.92 22.65
C GLU A 113 -16.38 -21.18 23.53
N GLY A 114 -16.99 -21.87 24.50
CA GLY A 114 -18.09 -21.31 25.31
C GLY A 114 -19.41 -21.20 24.53
N PRO A 115 -20.46 -20.63 25.13
CA PRO A 115 -21.74 -20.45 24.47
C PRO A 115 -21.65 -19.40 23.37
N ARG A 116 -22.23 -19.71 22.20
CA ARG A 116 -22.37 -18.75 21.09
C ARG A 116 -23.74 -18.09 21.14
N LEU A 117 -23.75 -16.79 21.40
CA LEU A 117 -24.94 -15.97 21.50
C LEU A 117 -25.17 -15.14 20.24
N ARG A 118 -26.44 -14.87 19.95
CA ARG A 118 -26.88 -13.99 18.86
C ARG A 118 -27.29 -12.63 19.40
N ALA A 119 -27.12 -11.60 18.58
CA ALA A 119 -27.58 -10.25 18.83
C ALA A 119 -29.12 -10.25 18.96
N GLY A 120 -29.60 -10.05 20.19
CA GLY A 120 -31.01 -9.91 20.52
C GLY A 120 -31.42 -8.43 20.58
N ASP A 121 -32.32 -8.12 21.49
CA ASP A 121 -32.90 -6.78 21.60
C ASP A 121 -31.88 -5.74 22.12
N VAL A 122 -32.18 -4.47 21.86
CA VAL A 122 -31.45 -3.32 22.39
C VAL A 122 -32.32 -2.64 23.44
N ALA A 123 -31.86 -2.58 24.68
CA ALA A 123 -32.52 -1.84 25.74
C ALA A 123 -31.77 -0.53 26.02
N VAL A 124 -32.47 0.58 25.90
CA VAL A 124 -31.92 1.92 26.15
C VAL A 124 -32.47 2.44 27.46
N GLN A 125 -31.59 2.93 28.33
CA GLN A 125 -31.92 3.48 29.64
C GLN A 125 -31.26 4.85 29.83
N GLY A 126 -31.91 5.72 30.61
CA GLY A 126 -31.39 7.04 30.96
C GLY A 126 -31.62 8.13 29.90
N ASN A 127 -32.03 7.75 28.68
CA ASN A 127 -32.36 8.70 27.64
C ASN A 127 -33.69 9.42 27.92
N LYS A 128 -33.71 10.75 27.75
CA LYS A 128 -34.89 11.63 27.94
C LYS A 128 -35.08 12.55 26.74
N ALA A 129 -34.00 13.11 26.21
CA ALA A 129 -33.99 14.04 25.09
C ALA A 129 -34.06 13.35 23.73
N VAL A 130 -33.32 12.25 23.57
CA VAL A 130 -33.31 11.47 22.32
C VAL A 130 -34.21 10.25 22.50
N ALA A 131 -35.14 10.05 21.56
CA ALA A 131 -36.03 8.90 21.59
C ALA A 131 -35.25 7.58 21.50
N ALA A 132 -35.60 6.60 22.36
CA ALA A 132 -34.94 5.29 22.38
C ALA A 132 -34.97 4.61 21.01
N ALA A 133 -36.08 4.74 20.27
CA ALA A 133 -36.22 4.19 18.91
C ALA A 133 -35.14 4.70 17.94
N ALA A 134 -34.74 5.97 18.02
CA ALA A 134 -33.67 6.51 17.17
C ALA A 134 -32.31 5.91 17.52
N ILE A 135 -32.04 5.63 18.81
CA ILE A 135 -30.81 4.96 19.26
C ILE A 135 -30.79 3.50 18.79
N VAL A 136 -31.91 2.79 18.99
CA VAL A 136 -32.08 1.40 18.55
C VAL A 136 -31.90 1.28 17.05
N GLN A 137 -32.67 2.05 16.26
CA GLN A 137 -32.60 2.04 14.80
C GLN A 137 -31.16 2.24 14.33
N ALA A 138 -30.50 3.22 14.92
CA ALA A 138 -29.15 3.52 14.54
C ALA A 138 -28.24 2.31 14.87
N LEU A 139 -28.38 1.63 16.00
CA LEU A 139 -27.52 0.46 16.30
C LEU A 139 -27.83 -0.75 15.41
N THR A 140 -29.09 -0.96 15.04
CA THR A 140 -29.57 -2.20 14.38
C THR A 140 -29.68 -2.11 12.87
N GLU A 141 -29.75 -0.91 12.29
CA GLU A 141 -29.91 -0.68 10.85
C GLU A 141 -28.64 -0.10 10.22
N PRO A 142 -28.39 -0.39 8.92
CA PRO A 142 -27.37 0.32 8.15
C PRO A 142 -27.66 1.82 8.13
N ARG A 143 -26.61 2.64 8.23
CA ARG A 143 -26.72 4.11 8.23
C ARG A 143 -25.96 4.72 7.07
N GLN A 144 -26.44 5.84 6.55
CA GLN A 144 -25.60 6.69 5.71
C GLN A 144 -24.77 7.65 6.60
N GLY A 145 -23.46 7.67 6.40
CA GLY A 145 -22.56 8.68 6.94
C GLY A 145 -22.73 10.02 6.23
N SER A 146 -22.19 11.10 6.82
CA SER A 146 -22.21 12.44 6.19
C SER A 146 -21.38 12.51 4.90
N ASP A 147 -20.48 11.55 4.72
CA ASP A 147 -19.67 11.26 3.53
C ASP A 147 -20.43 10.44 2.46
N GLY A 148 -21.70 10.06 2.70
CA GLY A 148 -22.45 9.17 1.83
C GLY A 148 -21.97 7.71 1.88
N GLU A 149 -21.14 7.33 2.85
CA GLU A 149 -20.78 5.93 3.08
C GLU A 149 -21.88 5.20 3.84
N THR A 150 -22.36 4.08 3.29
CA THR A 150 -23.27 3.21 4.02
C THR A 150 -22.47 2.40 5.03
N ARG A 151 -22.63 2.74 6.30
CA ARG A 151 -22.05 2.03 7.43
C ARG A 151 -22.98 0.89 7.82
N LYS A 152 -22.44 -0.31 7.99
CA LYS A 152 -23.22 -1.47 8.43
C LYS A 152 -23.80 -1.23 9.83
N ALA A 153 -24.89 -1.93 10.11
CA ALA A 153 -25.45 -2.01 11.46
C ALA A 153 -24.37 -2.51 12.45
N VAL A 154 -24.32 -1.89 13.61
CA VAL A 154 -23.37 -2.28 14.67
C VAL A 154 -23.88 -3.52 15.41
N TRP A 155 -25.20 -3.63 15.59
CA TRP A 155 -25.90 -4.71 16.28
C TRP A 155 -27.06 -5.27 15.43
N PRO A 156 -26.79 -5.91 14.28
CA PRO A 156 -27.85 -6.46 13.44
C PRO A 156 -28.53 -7.65 14.13
N ALA A 157 -29.85 -7.58 14.33
CA ALA A 157 -30.61 -8.62 15.01
C ALA A 157 -30.40 -10.01 14.37
N GLY A 158 -30.17 -11.02 15.21
CA GLY A 158 -29.94 -12.41 14.80
C GLY A 158 -28.52 -12.74 14.32
N SER A 159 -27.66 -11.74 14.10
CA SER A 159 -26.22 -11.96 13.86
C SER A 159 -25.54 -12.51 15.12
N PRO A 160 -24.31 -13.02 15.05
CA PRO A 160 -23.54 -13.30 16.26
C PRO A 160 -23.36 -12.03 17.11
N ALA A 161 -23.55 -12.14 18.43
CA ALA A 161 -23.34 -11.05 19.38
C ALA A 161 -21.84 -10.78 19.57
N ARG A 162 -21.42 -9.52 19.45
CA ARG A 162 -20.00 -9.17 19.59
C ARG A 162 -19.65 -8.84 21.03
N PHE A 163 -18.69 -9.58 21.59
CA PHE A 163 -18.17 -9.39 22.95
C PHE A 163 -16.73 -8.84 22.96
N ASP A 164 -16.16 -8.53 21.78
CA ASP A 164 -14.79 -8.04 21.70
C ASP A 164 -14.67 -6.60 22.23
N ALA A 165 -13.51 -6.24 22.77
CA ALA A 165 -13.31 -4.94 23.42
C ALA A 165 -13.52 -3.72 22.50
N GLY A 166 -13.40 -3.90 21.18
CA GLY A 166 -13.64 -2.84 20.21
C GLY A 166 -15.13 -2.57 19.97
N PHE A 167 -15.99 -3.54 20.24
CA PHE A 167 -17.43 -3.42 19.96
C PHE A 167 -18.13 -2.36 20.83
N PRO A 168 -17.99 -2.32 22.17
CA PRO A 168 -18.63 -1.28 22.99
C PRO A 168 -18.27 0.14 22.55
N LEU A 169 -16.99 0.38 22.21
CA LEU A 169 -16.52 1.69 21.72
C LEU A 169 -17.19 2.07 20.39
N ALA A 170 -17.33 1.11 19.47
CA ALA A 170 -18.02 1.34 18.20
C ALA A 170 -19.52 1.63 18.41
N ALA A 171 -20.18 0.88 19.30
CA ALA A 171 -21.57 1.09 19.65
C ALA A 171 -21.79 2.44 20.35
N GLU A 172 -20.95 2.79 21.33
CA GLU A 172 -20.96 4.11 21.97
C GLU A 172 -20.77 5.23 20.96
N GLY A 173 -19.78 5.14 20.06
CA GLY A 173 -19.58 6.11 18.99
C GLY A 173 -20.82 6.25 18.10
N ALA A 174 -21.49 5.13 17.82
CA ALA A 174 -22.73 5.10 17.06
C ALA A 174 -23.88 5.78 17.81
N VAL A 175 -24.00 5.63 19.14
CA VAL A 175 -25.00 6.31 19.98
C VAL A 175 -24.66 7.81 20.12
N ARG A 176 -23.41 8.15 20.42
CA ARG A 176 -22.92 9.54 20.51
C ARG A 176 -23.19 10.30 19.21
N SER A 177 -23.08 9.64 18.06
CA SER A 177 -23.43 10.25 16.77
C SER A 177 -24.93 10.59 16.64
N VAL A 178 -25.83 9.82 17.27
CA VAL A 178 -27.27 10.15 17.29
C VAL A 178 -27.51 11.41 18.13
N TYR A 179 -26.92 11.45 19.32
CA TYR A 179 -26.98 12.61 20.22
C TYR A 179 -26.36 13.86 19.59
N ALA A 180 -25.21 13.73 18.94
CA ALA A 180 -24.53 14.86 18.30
C ALA A 180 -25.34 15.45 17.13
N ARG A 181 -26.13 14.64 16.42
CA ARG A 181 -27.11 15.13 15.43
C ARG A 181 -28.33 15.82 16.05
N ALA A 182 -28.64 15.55 17.30
CA ALA A 182 -29.67 16.25 18.06
C ALA A 182 -29.12 17.48 18.82
N GLY A 183 -27.81 17.75 18.71
CA GLY A 183 -27.13 18.88 19.35
C GLY A 183 -26.52 18.61 20.73
N TYR A 184 -26.45 17.35 21.13
CA TYR A 184 -25.83 16.90 22.38
C TYR A 184 -24.41 16.39 22.10
N LEU A 185 -23.40 17.24 22.32
CA LEU A 185 -22.04 17.00 21.83
C LEU A 185 -21.17 16.15 22.76
N ALA A 186 -21.54 16.02 24.04
CA ALA A 186 -20.76 15.31 25.04
C ALA A 186 -21.62 14.40 25.94
N PRO A 187 -22.46 13.50 25.37
CA PRO A 187 -23.23 12.58 26.17
C PRO A 187 -22.31 11.52 26.81
N SER A 188 -22.55 11.22 28.07
CA SER A 188 -21.94 10.10 28.80
C SER A 188 -22.77 8.83 28.52
N VAL A 189 -22.22 7.99 27.63
CA VAL A 189 -22.85 6.75 27.18
C VAL A 189 -21.94 5.60 27.54
N GLN A 190 -22.52 4.56 28.13
CA GLN A 190 -21.91 3.27 28.36
C GLN A 190 -22.71 2.20 27.64
N VAL A 191 -22.03 1.30 26.93
CA VAL A 191 -22.66 0.15 26.27
C VAL A 191 -22.14 -1.13 26.89
N VAL A 192 -23.06 -2.01 27.29
CA VAL A 192 -22.76 -3.34 27.84
C VAL A 192 -23.52 -4.38 27.05
N VAL A 193 -22.87 -5.48 26.72
CA VAL A 193 -23.53 -6.65 26.16
C VAL A 193 -23.87 -7.58 27.33
N ASP A 194 -25.16 -7.81 27.55
CA ASP A 194 -25.68 -8.65 28.62
C ASP A 194 -26.06 -10.03 28.04
N PRO A 195 -25.35 -11.10 28.41
CA PRO A 195 -25.72 -12.47 28.04
C PRO A 195 -27.09 -12.81 28.66
N GLU A 196 -28.09 -13.10 27.83
CA GLU A 196 -29.38 -13.61 28.34
C GLU A 196 -29.35 -15.14 28.46
N ALA A 197 -30.38 -15.71 29.08
CA ALA A 197 -30.59 -17.16 29.01
C ALA A 197 -30.82 -17.61 27.56
N GLU A 198 -30.52 -18.89 27.28
CA GLU A 198 -30.67 -19.54 25.97
C GLU A 198 -29.55 -19.23 24.96
N ASP A 199 -29.82 -18.46 23.92
CA ASP A 199 -28.96 -18.30 22.73
C ASP A 199 -28.83 -16.84 22.27
N LYS A 200 -29.26 -15.87 23.09
CA LYS A 200 -29.24 -14.44 22.77
C LYS A 200 -28.46 -13.62 23.79
N ALA A 201 -27.99 -12.47 23.33
CA ALA A 201 -27.46 -11.41 24.17
C ALA A 201 -28.24 -10.12 23.91
N ARG A 202 -28.53 -9.38 24.97
CA ARG A 202 -29.16 -8.06 24.89
C ARG A 202 -28.09 -6.98 24.89
N LEU A 203 -28.26 -5.95 24.07
CA LEU A 203 -27.40 -4.77 24.11
C LEU A 203 -28.01 -3.74 25.07
N LEU A 204 -27.36 -3.51 26.20
CA LEU A 204 -27.75 -2.49 27.17
C LEU A 204 -27.01 -1.18 26.86
N VAL A 205 -27.77 -0.14 26.55
CA VAL A 205 -27.26 1.22 26.34
C VAL A 205 -27.68 2.06 27.55
N HIS A 206 -26.71 2.40 28.39
CA HIS A 206 -26.94 3.28 29.54
C HIS A 206 -26.45 4.69 29.22
N VAL A 207 -27.36 5.65 29.18
CA VAL A 207 -27.03 7.07 29.02
C VAL A 207 -27.07 7.71 30.40
N ALA A 208 -25.90 7.80 31.05
CA ALA A 208 -25.79 8.35 32.39
C ALA A 208 -26.12 9.85 32.41
N GLU A 209 -25.60 10.57 31.40
CA GLU A 209 -25.83 12.00 31.21
C GLU A 209 -25.96 12.30 29.73
N GLU A 210 -27.10 12.83 29.29
CA GLU A 210 -27.29 13.24 27.89
C GLU A 210 -26.49 14.51 27.55
N GLY A 211 -26.09 15.27 28.57
CA GLY A 211 -25.57 16.62 28.42
C GLY A 211 -26.67 17.64 28.07
N MET A 212 -26.26 18.87 27.85
CA MET A 212 -27.15 19.93 27.37
C MET A 212 -27.16 19.96 25.84
N GLN A 213 -28.28 20.41 25.26
CA GLN A 213 -28.30 20.77 23.86
C GLN A 213 -27.46 22.04 23.70
N HIS A 214 -26.50 22.02 22.77
CA HIS A 214 -25.60 23.14 22.57
C HIS A 214 -26.17 24.07 21.50
N ALA A 215 -26.21 25.36 21.83
CA ALA A 215 -26.31 26.42 20.86
C ALA A 215 -24.91 26.92 20.50
N LEU A 216 -24.79 27.53 19.33
CA LEU A 216 -23.56 28.14 18.84
C LEU A 216 -23.13 29.26 19.78
N GLY A 217 -22.02 29.07 20.48
CA GLY A 217 -21.41 30.08 21.33
C GLY A 217 -20.52 31.04 20.54
N GLU A 218 -19.36 31.32 21.11
CA GLU A 218 -18.34 32.14 20.47
C GLU A 218 -17.57 31.30 19.45
N VAL A 219 -17.63 31.67 18.18
CA VAL A 219 -16.72 31.11 17.17
C VAL A 219 -15.43 31.91 17.19
N ARG A 220 -14.26 31.29 17.25
CA ARG A 220 -12.96 31.98 17.10
C ARG A 220 -12.31 31.57 15.79
N PHE A 221 -11.64 32.50 15.13
CA PHE A 221 -10.85 32.18 13.95
C PHE A 221 -9.37 32.22 14.29
N SER A 222 -8.62 31.28 13.74
CA SER A 222 -7.15 31.25 13.85
C SER A 222 -6.53 30.70 12.58
N GLY A 223 -5.20 30.73 12.50
CA GLY A 223 -4.46 30.34 11.30
C GLY A 223 -3.95 31.55 10.51
N SER A 224 -3.77 31.39 9.20
CA SER A 224 -3.21 32.42 8.32
C SER A 224 -4.28 32.92 7.36
N PHE A 225 -4.89 34.07 7.67
CA PHE A 225 -5.88 34.71 6.81
C PHE A 225 -5.85 36.24 7.02
N THR A 226 -6.28 36.98 6.00
CA THR A 226 -6.35 38.45 5.98
C THR A 226 -7.78 38.97 5.97
N ASP A 227 -8.76 38.10 5.71
CA ASP A 227 -10.18 38.46 5.72
C ASP A 227 -10.63 38.88 7.13
N PRO A 228 -11.40 39.97 7.30
CA PRO A 228 -11.87 40.39 8.62
C PRO A 228 -12.87 39.36 9.17
N GLU A 229 -12.71 38.94 10.43
CA GLU A 229 -13.57 37.91 11.03
C GLU A 229 -15.08 38.15 10.89
N PRO A 230 -15.61 39.38 11.06
CA PRO A 230 -17.04 39.64 10.86
C PRO A 230 -17.53 39.22 9.47
N ALA A 231 -16.72 39.47 8.43
CA ALA A 231 -17.06 39.10 7.06
C ALA A 231 -16.97 37.58 6.85
N ILE A 232 -16.00 36.90 7.48
CA ILE A 232 -15.92 35.43 7.45
C ILE A 232 -17.17 34.82 8.09
N ARG A 233 -17.61 35.35 9.24
CA ARG A 233 -18.84 34.88 9.92
C ARG A 233 -20.06 35.04 9.05
N GLU A 234 -20.23 36.21 8.44
CA GLU A 234 -21.34 36.49 7.54
C GLU A 234 -21.34 35.55 6.34
N ALA A 235 -20.20 35.41 5.65
CA ALA A 235 -20.07 34.55 4.47
C ALA A 235 -20.26 33.06 4.79
N ALA A 236 -19.80 32.63 5.95
CA ALA A 236 -20.02 31.27 6.44
C ALA A 236 -21.43 31.06 7.02
N GLY A 237 -22.26 32.11 7.09
CA GLY A 237 -23.61 32.07 7.65
C GLY A 237 -23.63 31.58 9.10
N ILE A 238 -22.65 32.03 9.88
CA ILE A 238 -22.53 31.76 11.32
C ILE A 238 -23.46 32.70 12.06
N ARG A 239 -24.46 32.14 12.75
CA ARG A 239 -25.39 32.89 13.58
C ARG A 239 -25.18 32.47 15.04
N PRO A 240 -24.77 33.39 15.93
CA PRO A 240 -24.77 33.11 17.36
C PRO A 240 -26.11 32.53 17.81
N ASP A 241 -26.07 31.64 18.78
CA ASP A 241 -27.23 30.99 19.40
C ASP A 241 -28.03 30.06 18.47
N SER A 242 -27.57 29.80 17.24
CA SER A 242 -28.17 28.76 16.40
C SER A 242 -27.93 27.36 16.98
N PRO A 243 -28.85 26.39 16.79
CA PRO A 243 -28.63 25.02 17.26
C PRO A 243 -27.32 24.46 16.68
N LEU A 244 -26.50 23.86 17.55
CA LEU A 244 -25.21 23.28 17.17
C LEU A 244 -25.29 21.76 17.19
N ASP A 245 -25.33 21.16 16.01
CA ASP A 245 -25.25 19.72 15.80
C ASP A 245 -24.12 19.36 14.80
N THR A 246 -23.84 18.06 14.62
CA THR A 246 -22.80 17.64 13.67
C THR A 246 -23.08 18.07 12.23
N ALA A 247 -24.35 18.08 11.81
CA ALA A 247 -24.73 18.48 10.45
C ALA A 247 -24.46 19.98 10.22
N SER A 248 -24.65 20.81 11.25
CA SER A 248 -24.37 22.24 11.22
C SER A 248 -22.86 22.54 11.16
N LEU A 249 -22.02 21.75 11.84
CA LEU A 249 -20.56 21.84 11.76
C LEU A 249 -20.04 21.41 10.38
N ASP A 250 -20.56 20.30 9.84
CA ASP A 250 -20.23 19.85 8.50
C ASP A 250 -20.68 20.88 7.46
N ALA A 251 -21.91 21.42 7.58
CA ALA A 251 -22.40 22.48 6.71
C ALA A 251 -21.58 23.78 6.83
N LEU A 252 -21.10 24.12 8.03
CA LEU A 252 -20.17 25.24 8.23
C LEU A 252 -18.85 25.00 7.48
N ARG A 253 -18.24 23.82 7.66
CA ARG A 253 -17.01 23.44 6.96
C ARG A 253 -17.21 23.48 5.45
N SER A 254 -18.29 22.88 4.94
CA SER A 254 -18.62 22.87 3.51
C SER A 254 -18.85 24.27 2.97
N ARG A 255 -19.55 25.16 3.70
CA ARG A 255 -19.72 26.57 3.30
C ARG A 255 -18.38 27.30 3.21
N LEU A 256 -17.51 27.16 4.21
CA LEU A 256 -16.18 27.77 4.21
C LEU A 256 -15.31 27.24 3.06
N GLN A 257 -15.32 25.93 2.81
CA GLN A 257 -14.63 25.33 1.67
C GLN A 257 -15.22 25.82 0.34
N ALA A 258 -16.54 25.96 0.23
CA ALA A 258 -17.25 26.44 -0.95
C ALA A 258 -16.92 27.89 -1.32
N LEU A 259 -16.40 28.68 -0.38
CA LEU A 259 -15.87 30.01 -0.71
C LEU A 259 -14.67 29.91 -1.67
N GLY A 260 -13.98 28.77 -1.72
CA GLY A 260 -12.83 28.53 -2.59
C GLY A 260 -11.63 29.42 -2.28
N ARG A 261 -11.54 29.91 -1.05
CA ARG A 261 -10.49 30.85 -0.59
C ARG A 261 -9.47 30.18 0.30
N TYR A 262 -9.89 29.16 1.03
CA TYR A 262 -9.09 28.52 2.06
C TYR A 262 -8.51 27.21 1.54
N SER A 263 -7.18 27.09 1.55
CA SER A 263 -6.45 25.86 1.21
C SER A 263 -6.76 24.75 2.20
N LYS A 264 -7.02 25.11 3.46
CA LYS A 264 -7.33 24.20 4.54
C LYS A 264 -8.36 24.84 5.48
N VAL A 265 -9.36 24.05 5.85
CA VAL A 265 -10.39 24.40 6.82
C VAL A 265 -10.45 23.29 7.85
N VAL A 266 -10.13 23.61 9.10
CA VAL A 266 -10.26 22.70 10.23
C VAL A 266 -11.22 23.32 11.23
N VAL A 267 -12.35 22.67 11.44
CA VAL A 267 -13.28 23.00 12.51
C VAL A 267 -12.89 22.11 13.69
N GLU A 268 -12.36 22.72 14.75
CA GLU A 268 -11.97 21.97 15.94
C GLU A 268 -13.20 21.46 16.68
N LYS A 269 -12.99 20.45 17.53
CA LYS A 269 -14.07 19.90 18.37
C LYS A 269 -14.63 21.04 19.24
N PRO A 270 -15.95 21.26 19.27
CA PRO A 270 -16.53 22.30 20.10
C PRO A 270 -16.24 22.05 21.59
N GLU A 271 -15.98 23.14 22.31
CA GLU A 271 -15.77 23.18 23.75
C GLU A 271 -17.08 23.64 24.42
N PRO A 272 -17.78 22.75 25.15
CA PRO A 272 -18.96 23.12 25.93
C PRO A 272 -18.64 24.22 26.93
N ARG A 273 -19.53 25.22 27.04
CA ARG A 273 -19.57 26.22 28.10
C ARG A 273 -20.79 26.00 28.99
N GLU A 274 -20.72 26.55 30.20
CA GLU A 274 -21.91 26.65 31.07
C GLU A 274 -23.05 27.39 30.36
N GLY A 275 -24.29 26.95 30.58
CA GLY A 275 -25.48 27.55 29.97
C GLY A 275 -25.85 27.00 28.58
N GLY A 276 -25.31 25.85 28.16
CA GLY A 276 -25.73 25.18 26.92
C GLY A 276 -25.24 25.88 25.66
N LYS A 277 -24.16 26.65 25.74
CA LYS A 277 -23.44 27.16 24.55
C LYS A 277 -22.18 26.34 24.34
N ALA A 278 -21.73 26.20 23.10
CA ALA A 278 -20.41 25.64 22.81
C ALA A 278 -19.63 26.60 21.92
N ASP A 279 -18.41 26.88 22.35
CA ASP A 279 -17.46 27.62 21.54
C ASP A 279 -16.74 26.65 20.60
N PHE A 280 -16.21 27.15 19.51
CA PHE A 280 -15.26 26.38 18.71
C PHE A 280 -14.31 27.28 17.96
N THR A 281 -13.14 26.74 17.69
CA THR A 281 -12.11 27.38 16.89
C THR A 281 -12.20 26.84 15.46
N VAL A 282 -12.27 27.75 14.50
CA VAL A 282 -12.11 27.45 13.08
C VAL A 282 -10.71 27.90 12.68
N LYS A 283 -9.86 26.92 12.35
CA LYS A 283 -8.54 27.17 11.79
C LYS A 283 -8.63 27.27 10.27
N LEU A 284 -8.22 28.41 9.74
CA LEU A 284 -8.26 28.76 8.32
C LEU A 284 -6.85 29.05 7.82
N TRP A 285 -6.55 28.52 6.64
CA TRP A 285 -5.37 28.90 5.88
C TRP A 285 -5.84 29.43 4.54
N GLN A 286 -5.77 30.74 4.38
CA GLN A 286 -6.15 31.43 3.15
C GLN A 286 -5.08 31.19 2.09
N ALA A 287 -5.55 30.84 0.89
CA ALA A 287 -4.67 30.71 -0.24
C ALA A 287 -4.16 32.09 -0.67
N PRO A 288 -2.87 32.23 -1.03
CA PRO A 288 -2.27 33.53 -1.38
C PRO A 288 -2.88 34.16 -2.64
N PHE A 289 -3.55 33.36 -3.47
CA PHE A 289 -4.25 33.78 -4.69
C PHE A 289 -5.76 33.96 -4.51
N ALA A 290 -6.29 33.80 -3.28
CA ALA A 290 -7.70 34.00 -3.03
C ALA A 290 -8.07 35.48 -3.36
N PRO A 291 -9.17 35.73 -4.09
CA PRO A 291 -9.66 37.10 -4.33
C PRO A 291 -10.00 37.79 -2.99
N PRO A 292 -10.42 39.06 -2.89
CA PRO A 292 -10.99 39.60 -1.64
C PRO A 292 -12.32 38.92 -1.26
N LEU A 293 -12.64 38.82 0.03
CA LEU A 293 -13.92 38.23 0.46
C LEU A 293 -15.09 39.13 0.02
N GLY A 294 -16.14 38.52 -0.53
CA GLY A 294 -17.26 39.26 -1.13
C GLY A 294 -17.01 39.80 -2.55
N ALA A 295 -15.81 39.62 -3.12
CA ALA A 295 -15.57 39.97 -4.51
C ALA A 295 -16.53 39.18 -5.44
N PRO A 296 -17.16 39.83 -6.43
CA PRO A 296 -18.07 39.16 -7.33
C PRO A 296 -17.34 38.05 -8.09
N GLU A 297 -18.02 36.92 -8.27
CA GLU A 297 -17.45 35.80 -9.00
C GLU A 297 -17.23 36.17 -10.47
N THR A 298 -15.98 36.06 -10.93
CA THR A 298 -15.62 36.34 -12.33
C THR A 298 -16.23 35.29 -13.26
N GLU A 299 -16.51 35.67 -14.51
CA GLU A 299 -17.02 34.74 -15.53
C GLU A 299 -16.04 33.57 -15.79
N VAL A 300 -14.74 33.82 -15.68
CA VAL A 300 -13.68 32.80 -15.74
C VAL A 300 -13.89 31.76 -14.63
N ARG A 301 -14.03 32.20 -13.38
CA ARG A 301 -14.23 31.29 -12.24
C ARG A 301 -15.52 30.49 -12.36
N LYS A 302 -16.63 31.12 -12.77
CA LYS A 302 -17.90 30.40 -13.03
C LYS A 302 -17.73 29.29 -14.06
N ALA A 303 -17.00 29.55 -15.14
CA ALA A 303 -16.73 28.55 -16.17
C ALA A 303 -15.82 27.42 -15.65
N VAL A 304 -14.76 27.74 -14.90
CA VAL A 304 -13.87 26.74 -14.26
C VAL A 304 -14.62 25.87 -13.25
N ARG A 305 -15.54 26.43 -12.46
CA ARG A 305 -16.39 25.65 -11.54
C ARG A 305 -17.31 24.68 -12.29
N ARG A 306 -17.96 25.15 -13.37
CA ARG A 306 -18.76 24.28 -14.24
C ARG A 306 -17.92 23.18 -14.87
N ALA A 307 -16.69 23.50 -15.29
CA ALA A 307 -15.72 22.53 -15.77
C ALA A 307 -15.35 21.48 -14.72
N ALA A 308 -15.08 21.89 -13.49
CA ALA A 308 -14.81 20.99 -12.37
C ALA A 308 -15.99 20.06 -12.10
N GLN A 309 -17.22 20.58 -12.09
CA GLN A 309 -18.44 19.78 -11.93
C GLN A 309 -18.61 18.79 -13.10
N TRP A 310 -18.39 19.22 -14.33
CA TRP A 310 -18.46 18.34 -15.49
C TRP A 310 -17.38 17.25 -15.45
N LEU A 311 -16.16 17.57 -15.00
CA LEU A 311 -15.09 16.59 -14.76
C LEU A 311 -15.42 15.62 -13.61
N SER A 312 -16.17 16.05 -12.60
CA SER A 312 -16.60 15.13 -11.52
C SER A 312 -17.64 14.10 -11.95
N GLU A 313 -18.18 14.21 -13.17
CA GLU A 313 -19.23 13.36 -13.71
C GLU A 313 -18.77 12.63 -14.99
N PRO A 314 -17.94 11.58 -14.91
CA PRO A 314 -17.43 10.86 -16.07
C PRO A 314 -18.51 10.33 -17.02
N ALA A 315 -19.72 10.05 -16.51
CA ALA A 315 -20.86 9.63 -17.32
C ALA A 315 -21.30 10.68 -18.35
N LYS A 316 -20.98 11.96 -18.15
CA LYS A 316 -21.23 13.05 -19.12
C LYS A 316 -20.15 13.14 -20.20
N TRP A 317 -19.06 12.38 -20.08
CA TRP A 317 -17.95 12.44 -21.03
C TRP A 317 -18.25 11.58 -22.25
N GLN A 318 -18.15 12.17 -23.44
CA GLN A 318 -18.27 11.43 -24.71
C GLN A 318 -16.96 10.76 -25.12
N LYS A 319 -15.85 11.13 -24.48
CA LYS A 319 -14.47 10.76 -24.84
C LYS A 319 -13.70 10.33 -23.61
N THR A 320 -12.59 9.63 -23.81
CA THR A 320 -11.69 9.21 -22.74
C THR A 320 -10.76 10.36 -22.37
N LEU A 321 -10.71 10.74 -21.09
CA LEU A 321 -9.72 11.68 -20.59
C LEU A 321 -8.36 10.96 -20.49
N ALA A 322 -7.38 11.41 -21.26
CA ALA A 322 -6.03 10.85 -21.27
C ALA A 322 -5.01 11.89 -20.77
N VAL A 323 -4.16 11.46 -19.85
CA VAL A 323 -3.00 12.20 -19.35
C VAL A 323 -1.76 11.35 -19.63
N ARG A 324 -0.88 11.82 -20.49
CA ARG A 324 0.40 11.18 -20.77
C ARG A 324 1.51 12.08 -20.27
N ALA A 325 2.48 11.54 -19.56
CA ALA A 325 3.65 12.26 -19.10
C ALA A 325 4.89 11.47 -19.47
N LYS A 326 5.70 11.99 -20.38
CA LYS A 326 7.01 11.47 -20.74
C LYS A 326 8.07 12.28 -20.01
N SER A 327 8.90 11.67 -19.19
CA SER A 327 10.11 12.30 -18.69
C SER A 327 11.18 12.31 -19.79
N GLY A 328 12.01 13.34 -19.80
CA GLY A 328 13.30 13.27 -20.49
C GLY A 328 14.18 12.16 -19.93
N PRO A 329 15.34 11.92 -20.55
CA PRO A 329 16.36 11.04 -19.99
C PRO A 329 16.70 11.53 -18.57
N LEU A 330 16.66 10.67 -17.57
CA LEU A 330 17.11 11.07 -16.24
C LEU A 330 18.60 11.45 -16.32
N SER A 331 18.96 12.59 -15.74
CA SER A 331 20.31 13.17 -15.86
C SER A 331 21.29 12.69 -14.78
N SER A 332 20.81 12.00 -13.74
CA SER A 332 21.66 11.56 -12.62
C SER A 332 21.22 10.21 -12.03
N GLY A 333 22.20 9.49 -11.45
CA GLY A 333 21.99 8.22 -10.77
C GLY A 333 21.94 7.01 -11.70
N SER A 334 21.61 5.84 -11.15
CA SER A 334 21.62 4.56 -11.88
C SER A 334 20.52 4.40 -12.94
N ALA A 335 19.73 5.44 -13.17
CA ALA A 335 18.71 5.49 -14.21
C ALA A 335 19.09 6.49 -15.31
N SER A 336 20.36 6.95 -15.36
CA SER A 336 20.80 7.89 -16.38
C SER A 336 20.57 7.32 -17.77
N GLY A 337 19.90 8.07 -18.65
CA GLY A 337 19.51 7.59 -19.98
C GLY A 337 18.17 6.85 -20.03
N MET A 338 17.45 6.67 -18.92
CA MET A 338 16.08 6.17 -18.99
C MET A 338 15.09 7.33 -19.17
N SER A 339 14.22 7.22 -20.17
CA SER A 339 13.01 8.03 -20.31
C SER A 339 11.83 7.20 -19.82
N THR A 340 11.04 7.77 -18.93
CA THR A 340 9.79 7.14 -18.46
C THR A 340 8.63 7.81 -19.17
N SER A 341 7.61 7.05 -19.53
CA SER A 341 6.33 7.55 -20.00
C SER A 341 5.24 6.95 -19.14
N MET A 342 4.41 7.79 -18.58
CA MET A 342 3.24 7.42 -17.83
C MET A 342 2.04 7.79 -18.67
N GLU A 343 1.02 6.93 -18.67
CA GLU A 343 -0.26 7.19 -19.29
C GLU A 343 -1.35 6.84 -18.29
N PHE A 344 -2.18 7.81 -17.98
CA PHE A 344 -3.37 7.63 -17.18
C PHE A 344 -4.57 7.94 -18.09
N GLN A 345 -5.49 7.01 -18.22
CA GLN A 345 -6.74 7.23 -18.92
C GLN A 345 -7.93 6.97 -18.01
N LEU A 346 -8.95 7.78 -18.20
CA LEU A 346 -10.15 7.80 -17.41
C LEU A 346 -11.36 7.91 -18.33
N ALA A 347 -12.26 6.94 -18.26
CA ALA A 347 -13.50 6.89 -19.01
C ALA A 347 -14.67 6.61 -18.08
N HIS A 348 -15.89 6.83 -18.57
CA HIS A 348 -17.10 6.43 -17.84
C HIS A 348 -17.15 4.92 -17.59
N ASP A 349 -16.50 4.11 -18.44
CA ASP A 349 -16.51 2.65 -18.37
C ASP A 349 -15.18 2.02 -17.88
N GLY A 350 -14.24 2.82 -17.37
CA GLY A 350 -13.07 2.29 -16.68
C GLY A 350 -11.93 3.26 -16.42
N ILE A 351 -10.82 2.71 -15.91
CA ILE A 351 -9.54 3.41 -15.75
C ILE A 351 -8.40 2.58 -16.35
N LEU A 352 -7.35 3.26 -16.81
CA LEU A 352 -6.08 2.68 -17.22
C LEU A 352 -4.96 3.50 -16.63
N PHE A 353 -3.98 2.83 -16.05
CA PHE A 353 -2.70 3.39 -15.68
C PHE A 353 -1.63 2.54 -16.35
N ALA A 354 -0.86 3.13 -17.24
CA ALA A 354 0.28 2.51 -17.91
C ALA A 354 1.56 3.29 -17.61
N LEU A 355 2.65 2.57 -17.45
CA LEU A 355 4.00 3.08 -17.27
C LEU A 355 4.86 2.35 -18.29
N ASN A 356 5.38 3.07 -19.29
CA ASN A 356 6.39 2.55 -20.20
C ASN A 356 7.73 3.22 -19.92
N VAL A 357 8.78 2.43 -19.71
CA VAL A 357 10.16 2.90 -19.55
C VAL A 357 10.91 2.58 -20.83
N THR A 358 11.47 3.59 -21.47
CA THR A 358 12.30 3.47 -22.68
C THR A 358 13.71 3.92 -22.36
N SER A 359 14.72 3.12 -22.67
CA SER A 359 16.11 3.53 -22.47
C SER A 359 16.69 4.19 -23.71
N THR A 360 17.54 5.20 -23.54
CA THR A 360 18.27 5.87 -24.63
C THR A 360 19.51 5.10 -25.07
N ASP A 361 20.00 4.17 -24.24
CA ASP A 361 21.18 3.33 -24.54
C ASP A 361 20.86 2.13 -25.46
N GLY A 362 19.66 2.12 -26.07
CA GLY A 362 19.19 1.01 -26.89
C GLY A 362 18.64 -0.17 -26.08
N SER A 363 18.61 -0.06 -24.74
CA SER A 363 17.95 -1.08 -23.93
C SER A 363 16.45 -1.15 -24.24
N PRO A 364 15.90 -2.36 -24.30
CA PRO A 364 14.53 -2.62 -24.69
C PRO A 364 13.51 -1.97 -23.73
N PRO A 365 12.36 -1.52 -24.25
CA PRO A 365 11.35 -0.88 -23.42
C PRO A 365 10.76 -1.84 -22.37
N ALA A 366 10.26 -1.29 -21.27
CA ALA A 366 9.42 -1.97 -20.30
C ALA A 366 8.04 -1.32 -20.32
N ALA A 367 6.96 -2.09 -20.23
CA ALA A 367 5.61 -1.57 -20.10
C ALA A 367 4.86 -2.29 -18.98
N THR A 368 4.28 -1.55 -18.06
CA THR A 368 3.37 -2.08 -17.05
C THR A 368 2.08 -1.29 -17.11
N ALA A 369 0.97 -1.96 -17.32
CA ALA A 369 -0.34 -1.35 -17.34
C ALA A 369 -1.31 -2.09 -16.42
N PHE A 370 -2.03 -1.30 -15.62
CA PHE A 370 -3.15 -1.73 -14.83
C PHE A 370 -4.40 -1.08 -15.41
N SER A 371 -5.43 -1.87 -15.66
CA SER A 371 -6.72 -1.35 -16.08
C SER A 371 -7.86 -2.00 -15.31
N LEU A 372 -8.94 -1.24 -15.17
CA LEU A 372 -10.24 -1.73 -14.73
C LEU A 372 -11.25 -1.30 -15.78
N LEU A 373 -11.84 -2.27 -16.47
CA LEU A 373 -12.78 -2.05 -17.57
C LEU A 373 -14.04 -2.87 -17.29
N ARG A 374 -15.20 -2.21 -17.17
CA ARG A 374 -16.52 -2.89 -17.05
C ARG A 374 -16.58 -3.99 -15.98
N GLY A 375 -15.91 -3.79 -14.84
CA GLY A 375 -15.89 -4.76 -13.73
C GLY A 375 -14.78 -5.81 -13.82
N GLU A 376 -13.92 -5.73 -14.82
CA GLU A 376 -12.76 -6.61 -14.96
C GLU A 376 -11.47 -5.85 -14.65
N ALA A 377 -10.74 -6.32 -13.66
CA ALA A 377 -9.36 -5.90 -13.43
C ALA A 377 -8.46 -6.66 -14.40
N GLN A 378 -7.74 -5.93 -15.23
CA GLN A 378 -6.73 -6.49 -16.11
C GLN A 378 -5.39 -5.87 -15.75
N LEU A 379 -4.44 -6.72 -15.41
CA LEU A 379 -3.05 -6.37 -15.21
C LEU A 379 -2.27 -6.89 -16.42
N VAL A 380 -1.63 -5.98 -17.14
CA VAL A 380 -0.74 -6.23 -18.26
C VAL A 380 0.66 -5.85 -17.81
N ILE A 381 1.57 -6.82 -17.73
CA ILE A 381 2.99 -6.55 -17.48
C ILE A 381 3.74 -7.11 -18.69
N ALA A 382 4.37 -6.24 -19.46
CA ALA A 382 5.17 -6.58 -20.62
C ALA A 382 6.60 -6.08 -20.41
N TRP A 383 7.51 -6.99 -20.09
CA TRP A 383 8.87 -6.62 -19.70
C TRP A 383 9.88 -7.65 -20.21
N GLY A 384 10.64 -7.31 -21.26
CA GLY A 384 11.50 -8.31 -21.91
C GLY A 384 10.72 -9.55 -22.39
N PRO A 385 11.20 -10.79 -22.19
CA PRO A 385 10.50 -12.03 -22.56
C PRO A 385 9.25 -12.27 -21.71
N LEU A 386 9.06 -11.44 -20.68
CA LEU A 386 8.05 -11.56 -19.66
C LEU A 386 6.76 -10.89 -20.16
N LYS A 387 5.91 -11.68 -20.81
CA LYS A 387 4.55 -11.27 -21.20
C LYS A 387 3.56 -11.82 -20.18
N LEU A 388 3.34 -11.10 -19.09
CA LEU A 388 2.42 -11.52 -18.03
C LEU A 388 1.08 -10.82 -18.22
N TRP A 389 0.06 -11.61 -18.48
CA TRP A 389 -1.32 -11.15 -18.51
C TRP A 389 -2.10 -11.83 -17.39
N ALA A 390 -2.66 -11.03 -16.50
CA ALA A 390 -3.55 -11.50 -15.45
C ALA A 390 -4.89 -10.77 -15.55
N ARG A 391 -5.96 -11.54 -15.73
CA ARG A 391 -7.34 -11.05 -15.67
C ARG A 391 -7.94 -11.54 -14.36
N SER A 392 -8.42 -10.62 -13.55
CA SER A 392 -9.23 -10.92 -12.38
C SER A 392 -10.56 -10.21 -12.52
N THR A 393 -11.66 -10.94 -12.39
CA THR A 393 -12.97 -10.33 -12.27
C THR A 393 -13.05 -9.64 -10.91
N ALA A 394 -13.30 -8.34 -10.87
CA ALA A 394 -13.66 -7.69 -9.62
C ALA A 394 -15.00 -8.27 -9.15
N ARG A 395 -15.20 -8.42 -7.83
CA ARG A 395 -16.52 -8.85 -7.34
C ARG A 395 -17.56 -7.82 -7.79
N PRO A 396 -18.76 -8.23 -8.23
CA PRO A 396 -19.81 -7.32 -8.72
C PRO A 396 -20.20 -6.18 -7.75
N SER A 397 -19.84 -6.28 -6.47
CA SER A 397 -20.15 -5.33 -5.41
C SER A 397 -19.00 -4.40 -5.00
N THR A 398 -17.85 -4.41 -5.69
CA THR A 398 -16.70 -3.56 -5.31
C THR A 398 -16.67 -2.27 -6.12
N GLN A 399 -17.18 -1.17 -5.57
CA GLN A 399 -17.02 0.15 -6.17
C GLN A 399 -15.58 0.62 -5.97
N LEU A 400 -14.82 0.76 -7.05
CA LEU A 400 -13.51 1.40 -6.98
C LEU A 400 -13.68 2.91 -7.13
N LEU A 401 -13.34 3.66 -6.09
CA LEU A 401 -13.33 5.12 -6.05
C LEU A 401 -11.92 5.61 -6.41
N VAL A 402 -11.79 6.21 -7.59
CA VAL A 402 -10.59 6.98 -7.93
C VAL A 402 -10.83 8.42 -7.53
N ARG A 403 -10.06 8.95 -6.58
CA ARG A 403 -10.09 10.35 -6.17
C ARG A 403 -8.87 11.05 -6.74
N ALA A 404 -9.08 11.90 -7.73
CA ALA A 404 -8.05 12.85 -8.16
C ALA A 404 -8.34 14.18 -7.48
N ALA A 405 -7.48 14.60 -6.55
CA ALA A 405 -7.57 15.87 -5.84
C ALA A 405 -6.35 16.74 -6.14
N VAL A 406 -6.54 18.04 -6.28
CA VAL A 406 -5.44 18.99 -6.46
C VAL A 406 -5.36 19.82 -5.19
N GLU A 407 -4.26 19.72 -4.44
CA GLU A 407 -4.08 20.37 -3.14
C GLU A 407 -2.79 21.22 -3.14
N PRO A 408 -2.71 22.30 -2.35
CA PRO A 408 -1.44 23.03 -2.18
C PRO A 408 -0.36 22.12 -1.56
N LEU A 409 0.90 22.30 -1.98
CA LEU A 409 2.01 21.44 -1.54
C LEU A 409 2.26 21.51 -0.02
N ASP A 410 2.14 22.72 0.55
CA ASP A 410 2.14 22.99 1.97
C ASP A 410 1.03 24.01 2.29
N PRO A 411 -0.15 23.56 2.74
CA PRO A 411 -1.25 24.47 3.05
C PRO A 411 -1.01 25.31 4.30
N GLU A 412 -0.06 24.95 5.17
CA GLU A 412 0.18 25.62 6.46
C GLU A 412 1.24 26.71 6.38
N ALA A 413 2.25 26.52 5.53
CA ALA A 413 3.34 27.47 5.30
C ALA A 413 3.58 27.69 3.80
N PRO A 414 2.63 28.33 3.07
CA PRO A 414 2.89 28.71 1.69
C PRO A 414 4.09 29.65 1.66
N LYS A 415 5.22 29.21 1.10
CA LYS A 415 6.36 30.11 0.87
C LYS A 415 5.91 31.19 -0.11
N ASP A 416 6.45 32.41 0.01
CA ASP A 416 6.12 33.48 -0.92
C ASP A 416 6.36 33.03 -2.37
N GLY A 417 5.30 33.03 -3.18
CA GLY A 417 5.32 32.55 -4.56
C GLY A 417 5.12 31.04 -4.75
N ASP A 418 4.93 30.26 -3.69
CA ASP A 418 4.64 28.82 -3.76
C ASP A 418 3.24 28.59 -4.30
N ARG A 419 3.17 28.57 -5.63
CA ARG A 419 1.99 28.21 -6.43
C ARG A 419 1.97 26.72 -6.72
N SER A 420 2.78 25.91 -6.05
CA SER A 420 2.90 24.49 -6.35
C SER A 420 1.68 23.75 -5.80
N MET A 421 0.88 23.19 -6.72
CA MET A 421 -0.20 22.27 -6.36
C MET A 421 0.31 20.83 -6.56
N ARG A 422 -0.06 19.95 -5.64
CA ARG A 422 0.12 18.50 -5.74
C ARG A 422 -1.17 17.88 -6.28
N LEU A 423 -1.06 17.10 -7.35
CA LEU A 423 -2.10 16.16 -7.75
C LEU A 423 -1.99 14.91 -6.88
N ILE A 424 -3.01 14.65 -6.08
CA ILE A 424 -3.17 13.43 -5.29
C ILE A 424 -4.10 12.51 -6.06
N LEU A 425 -3.59 11.36 -6.47
CA LEU A 425 -4.39 10.28 -7.04
C LEU A 425 -4.55 9.20 -5.97
N GLY A 426 -5.76 9.10 -5.42
CA GLY A 426 -6.16 8.07 -4.48
C GLY A 426 -6.98 6.98 -5.17
N LEU A 427 -6.72 5.73 -4.81
CA LEU A 427 -7.55 4.57 -5.16
C LEU A 427 -8.15 4.02 -3.88
N ALA A 428 -9.47 4.02 -3.77
CA ALA A 428 -10.19 3.40 -2.68
C ALA A 428 -11.16 2.35 -3.24
N ALA A 429 -11.47 1.31 -2.45
CA ALA A 429 -12.48 0.33 -2.78
C ALA A 429 -13.59 0.42 -1.74
N LYS A 430 -14.78 0.77 -2.17
CA LYS A 430 -16.00 0.83 -1.36
C LYS A 430 -16.84 -0.41 -1.67
N GLY A 431 -17.18 -1.18 -0.64
CA GLY A 431 -18.17 -2.24 -0.81
C GLY A 431 -19.54 -1.60 -1.00
N ASP A 432 -20.26 -1.96 -2.06
CA ASP A 432 -21.67 -1.63 -2.24
C ASP A 432 -22.52 -2.78 -1.67
N PRO A 433 -23.11 -2.62 -0.48
CA PRO A 433 -23.94 -3.67 0.11
C PRO A 433 -25.28 -3.86 -0.61
N GLU A 434 -25.75 -2.89 -1.41
CA GLU A 434 -27.09 -2.92 -2.05
C GLU A 434 -27.06 -3.37 -3.53
N GLY A 435 -26.08 -4.21 -3.90
CA GLY A 435 -25.78 -4.55 -5.29
C GLY A 435 -26.98 -4.87 -6.20
N ALA A 436 -27.01 -4.21 -7.38
CA ALA A 436 -27.32 -4.79 -8.69
C ALA A 436 -27.45 -3.73 -9.80
N THR A 437 -27.72 -2.46 -9.47
CA THR A 437 -28.14 -1.46 -10.48
C THR A 437 -27.09 -0.41 -10.84
N ARG A 438 -25.99 -0.29 -10.09
CA ARG A 438 -24.90 0.64 -10.39
C ARG A 438 -23.78 -0.05 -11.16
N ALA A 439 -23.11 0.71 -12.03
CA ALA A 439 -21.91 0.25 -12.71
C ALA A 439 -20.88 -0.28 -11.67
N PRO A 440 -20.11 -1.34 -11.99
CA PRO A 440 -19.21 -2.00 -11.04
C PRO A 440 -18.04 -1.13 -10.53
N PHE A 441 -17.95 0.15 -10.90
CA PHE A 441 -17.01 1.14 -10.34
C PHE A 441 -17.59 2.55 -10.54
N SER A 442 -17.10 3.50 -9.74
CA SER A 442 -17.45 4.92 -9.84
C SER A 442 -16.18 5.75 -9.72
N VAL A 443 -15.83 6.45 -10.79
CA VAL A 443 -14.72 7.40 -10.78
C VAL A 443 -15.23 8.74 -10.26
N GLN A 444 -14.55 9.33 -9.27
CA GLN A 444 -14.91 10.63 -8.71
C GLN A 444 -13.71 11.57 -8.79
N VAL A 445 -13.69 12.43 -9.81
CA VAL A 445 -12.71 13.51 -9.86
C VAL A 445 -13.19 14.62 -8.94
N GLU A 446 -12.40 14.95 -7.92
CA GLU A 446 -12.73 16.03 -6.99
C GLU A 446 -11.76 17.19 -7.21
N LEU A 447 -12.29 18.32 -7.68
CA LEU A 447 -11.54 19.56 -7.75
C LEU A 447 -12.06 20.47 -6.63
N PRO A 448 -11.36 20.56 -5.48
CA PRO A 448 -11.75 21.45 -4.40
C PRO A 448 -11.94 22.88 -4.91
N GLU A 449 -12.86 23.61 -4.32
CA GLU A 449 -13.20 24.99 -4.71
C GLU A 449 -11.98 25.93 -4.66
N VAL A 450 -11.05 25.71 -3.73
CA VAL A 450 -9.78 26.45 -3.69
C VAL A 450 -8.90 26.18 -4.91
N SER A 451 -8.92 24.96 -5.44
CA SER A 451 -8.17 24.58 -6.64
C SER A 451 -8.82 25.16 -7.89
N GLN A 452 -10.14 25.29 -7.91
CA GLN A 452 -10.87 26.00 -8.98
C GLN A 452 -10.51 27.48 -8.99
N THR A 453 -10.49 28.13 -7.82
CA THR A 453 -10.02 29.52 -7.68
C THR A 453 -8.55 29.65 -8.10
N TYR A 454 -7.69 28.69 -7.73
CA TYR A 454 -6.30 28.65 -8.16
C TYR A 454 -6.22 28.66 -9.68
N PHE A 455 -6.87 27.71 -10.37
CA PHE A 455 -6.81 27.64 -11.83
C PHE A 455 -7.36 28.91 -12.50
N ALA A 456 -8.42 29.50 -11.96
CA ALA A 456 -9.00 30.74 -12.49
C ALA A 456 -8.10 31.98 -12.28
N THR A 457 -7.14 31.93 -11.36
CA THR A 457 -6.23 33.05 -11.02
C THR A 457 -4.77 32.76 -11.33
N TRP A 458 -4.45 31.56 -11.85
CA TRP A 458 -3.09 31.16 -12.12
C TRP A 458 -2.53 31.96 -13.29
N GLU A 459 -1.53 32.81 -13.04
CA GLU A 459 -0.95 33.71 -14.05
C GLU A 459 -0.36 33.01 -15.28
N ARG A 460 -0.05 31.71 -15.19
CA ARG A 460 0.38 30.92 -16.34
C ARG A 460 -0.77 30.53 -17.24
N LEU A 461 -2.01 30.51 -16.75
CA LEU A 461 -3.20 30.33 -17.56
C LEU A 461 -3.74 31.70 -18.00
N HIS A 462 -3.95 31.83 -19.30
CA HIS A 462 -4.60 32.98 -19.90
C HIS A 462 -5.99 32.57 -20.34
N PHE A 463 -6.98 33.39 -19.99
CA PHE A 463 -8.37 33.10 -20.31
C PHE A 463 -8.91 34.17 -21.25
N GLN A 464 -9.46 33.75 -22.38
CA GLN A 464 -10.14 34.63 -23.31
C GLN A 464 -11.62 34.23 -23.37
N LEU A 465 -12.48 35.14 -22.90
CA LEU A 465 -13.92 34.96 -22.91
C LEU A 465 -14.45 35.15 -24.33
N GLU A 466 -15.14 34.14 -24.84
CA GLU A 466 -15.95 34.20 -26.06
C GLU A 466 -17.43 34.01 -25.69
N ASP A 467 -18.32 34.20 -26.66
CA ASP A 467 -19.77 34.15 -26.45
C ASP A 467 -20.23 32.83 -25.79
N LYS A 468 -19.72 31.69 -26.26
CA LYS A 468 -20.12 30.35 -25.79
C LYS A 468 -19.00 29.57 -25.10
N SER A 469 -17.75 29.99 -25.29
CA SER A 469 -16.56 29.29 -24.83
C SER A 469 -15.66 30.19 -23.99
N LEU A 470 -14.91 29.58 -23.08
CA LEU A 470 -13.75 30.18 -22.45
C LEU A 470 -12.53 29.52 -23.05
N GLN A 471 -11.80 30.25 -23.90
CA GLN A 471 -10.52 29.75 -24.43
C GLN A 471 -9.48 29.82 -23.31
N VAL A 472 -8.78 28.72 -23.12
CA VAL A 472 -7.71 28.58 -22.13
C VAL A 472 -6.40 28.50 -22.90
N GLY A 473 -5.51 29.44 -22.65
CA GLY A 473 -4.14 29.44 -23.12
C GLY A 473 -3.16 29.27 -21.95
N TYR A 474 -1.93 28.88 -22.24
CA TYR A 474 -0.88 28.79 -21.25
C TYR A 474 0.36 29.54 -21.72
N ARG A 475 0.93 30.30 -20.79
CA ARG A 475 2.17 31.03 -20.97
C ARG A 475 3.28 30.24 -20.26
N GLY A 476 4.24 29.76 -21.05
CA GLY A 476 5.44 29.11 -20.55
C GLY A 476 6.37 30.08 -19.81
N GLU A 477 7.63 29.69 -19.63
CA GLU A 477 8.61 30.55 -18.96
C GLU A 477 8.93 31.82 -19.74
N ASP A 478 8.87 31.76 -21.07
CA ASP A 478 8.94 32.93 -21.92
C ASP A 478 7.62 33.73 -21.83
N LYS A 479 7.67 34.82 -21.06
CA LYS A 479 6.52 35.70 -20.86
C LYS A 479 6.21 36.59 -22.07
N SER A 480 7.11 36.66 -23.07
CA SER A 480 7.00 37.60 -24.19
C SER A 480 6.09 37.11 -25.33
N GLY A 481 5.93 35.79 -25.46
CA GLY A 481 5.09 35.18 -26.50
C GLY A 481 3.58 35.20 -26.17
N PRO A 482 2.72 35.11 -27.20
CA PRO A 482 1.28 34.89 -26.99
C PRO A 482 1.05 33.57 -26.24
N PRO A 483 0.05 33.49 -25.34
CA PRO A 483 -0.26 32.25 -24.64
C PRO A 483 -0.65 31.16 -25.64
N ALA A 484 -0.02 29.99 -25.54
CA ALA A 484 -0.32 28.86 -26.40
C ALA A 484 -1.72 28.31 -26.06
N PRO A 485 -2.64 28.13 -27.02
CA PRO A 485 -3.96 27.58 -26.73
C PRO A 485 -3.82 26.15 -26.19
N ILE A 486 -4.52 25.86 -25.09
CA ILE A 486 -4.47 24.55 -24.42
C ILE A 486 -5.82 23.82 -24.46
N GLY A 487 -6.89 24.59 -24.59
CA GLY A 487 -8.23 24.05 -24.64
C GLY A 487 -9.31 25.12 -24.56
N SER A 488 -10.54 24.66 -24.45
CA SER A 488 -11.72 25.50 -24.24
C SER A 488 -12.67 24.87 -23.24
N ILE A 489 -13.43 25.71 -22.54
CA ILE A 489 -14.52 25.30 -21.66
C ILE A 489 -15.81 25.87 -22.23
N ASP A 490 -16.79 25.02 -22.52
CA ASP A 490 -18.13 25.49 -22.86
C ASP A 490 -18.75 26.17 -21.63
N ARG A 491 -19.13 27.44 -21.75
CA ARG A 491 -19.55 28.24 -20.61
C ARG A 491 -20.89 27.78 -20.04
N ALA A 492 -21.78 27.22 -20.84
CA ALA A 492 -23.10 26.79 -20.39
C ALA A 492 -23.07 25.45 -19.68
N THR A 493 -22.32 24.49 -20.24
CA THR A 493 -22.30 23.09 -19.81
C THR A 493 -21.09 22.71 -18.95
N GLY A 494 -20.01 23.50 -19.01
CA GLY A 494 -18.73 23.15 -18.40
C GLY A 494 -17.92 22.13 -19.21
N ALA A 495 -18.43 21.66 -20.36
CA ALA A 495 -17.73 20.66 -21.16
C ALA A 495 -16.34 21.17 -21.57
N CYS A 496 -15.31 20.42 -21.22
CA CYS A 496 -13.94 20.81 -21.49
C CYS A 496 -13.41 20.11 -22.74
N ARG A 497 -12.65 20.84 -23.56
CA ARG A 497 -11.90 20.29 -24.68
C ARG A 497 -10.45 20.71 -24.53
N PHE A 498 -9.59 19.77 -24.17
CA PHE A 498 -8.15 20.01 -24.04
C PHE A 498 -7.42 19.31 -25.17
N THR A 499 -6.48 20.02 -25.78
CA THR A 499 -5.66 19.51 -26.87
C THR A 499 -4.28 20.12 -26.68
N ARG A 500 -3.56 19.69 -25.65
CA ARG A 500 -2.20 20.19 -25.45
C ARG A 500 -1.20 19.12 -25.05
N THR A 501 -0.11 19.15 -25.78
CA THR A 501 1.21 18.71 -25.36
C THR A 501 1.94 19.91 -24.76
N GLU A 502 2.40 19.80 -23.53
CA GLU A 502 3.29 20.78 -22.89
C GLU A 502 4.65 20.16 -22.62
N ARG A 503 5.72 20.84 -23.02
CA ARG A 503 7.09 20.42 -22.70
C ARG A 503 7.49 20.99 -21.33
N LEU A 504 7.76 20.12 -20.36
CA LEU A 504 8.21 20.47 -19.01
C LEU A 504 9.69 20.09 -18.87
N GLY A 505 10.59 21.05 -19.12
CA GLY A 505 12.03 20.79 -19.19
C GLY A 505 12.37 19.81 -20.31
N GLU A 506 12.97 18.67 -19.96
CA GLU A 506 13.23 17.58 -20.91
C GLU A 506 12.03 16.64 -21.10
N GLY A 507 10.98 16.77 -20.28
CA GLY A 507 9.76 15.97 -20.36
C GLY A 507 8.66 16.60 -21.22
N GLU A 508 7.65 15.81 -21.54
CA GLU A 508 6.45 16.17 -22.30
C GLU A 508 5.22 15.64 -21.58
N VAL A 509 4.25 16.50 -21.22
CA VAL A 509 2.96 16.09 -20.69
C VAL A 509 1.88 16.42 -21.71
N THR A 510 1.18 15.39 -22.20
CA THR A 510 0.00 15.54 -23.05
C THR A 510 -1.26 15.32 -22.23
N PHE A 511 -2.22 16.22 -22.34
CA PHE A 511 -3.51 16.12 -21.69
C PHE A 511 -4.62 16.38 -22.71
N GLY A 512 -5.59 15.48 -22.81
CA GLY A 512 -6.67 15.64 -23.76
C GLY A 512 -7.78 14.61 -23.67
N PHE A 513 -8.87 14.90 -24.39
CA PHE A 513 -9.98 13.97 -24.58
C PHE A 513 -9.83 13.24 -25.91
N GLU A 514 -9.74 11.91 -25.86
CA GLU A 514 -9.52 11.06 -27.03
C GLU A 514 -10.77 10.29 -27.42
N ASP A 515 -10.96 10.12 -28.73
CA ASP A 515 -12.02 9.25 -29.29
C ASP A 515 -11.70 7.76 -29.10
N SER A 516 -10.47 7.43 -28.69
CA SER A 516 -10.08 6.05 -28.41
C SER A 516 -10.83 5.57 -27.16
N SER A 517 -11.55 4.44 -27.30
CA SER A 517 -12.12 3.79 -26.12
C SER A 517 -10.99 3.21 -25.28
N LEU A 518 -11.17 3.24 -23.96
CA LEU A 518 -10.24 2.65 -23.01
C LEU A 518 -9.96 1.16 -23.34
N ALA A 519 -10.99 0.43 -23.79
CA ALA A 519 -10.87 -0.96 -24.24
C ALA A 519 -9.94 -1.10 -25.46
N ALA A 520 -10.09 -0.23 -26.45
CA ALA A 520 -9.20 -0.22 -27.61
C ALA A 520 -7.75 0.12 -27.21
N ARG A 521 -7.54 0.98 -26.21
CA ARG A 521 -6.20 1.29 -25.70
C ARG A 521 -5.57 0.12 -24.96
N VAL A 522 -6.31 -0.56 -24.09
CA VAL A 522 -5.83 -1.77 -23.40
C VAL A 522 -5.46 -2.86 -24.40
N GLU A 523 -6.29 -3.05 -25.42
CA GLU A 523 -5.99 -3.99 -26.51
C GLU A 523 -4.77 -3.55 -27.35
N ALA A 524 -4.59 -2.25 -27.58
CA ALA A 524 -3.39 -1.74 -28.24
C ALA A 524 -2.14 -2.00 -27.41
N LEU A 525 -2.16 -1.70 -26.10
CA LEU A 525 -1.06 -2.01 -25.19
C LEU A 525 -0.77 -3.50 -25.14
N ARG A 526 -1.80 -4.34 -25.20
CA ARG A 526 -1.67 -5.79 -25.30
C ARG A 526 -1.01 -6.20 -26.62
N ARG A 527 -1.44 -5.67 -27.76
CA ARG A 527 -0.83 -5.97 -29.06
C ARG A 527 0.60 -5.47 -29.14
N THR A 528 0.88 -4.31 -28.56
CA THR A 528 2.25 -3.77 -28.43
C THR A 528 3.09 -4.73 -27.57
N ALA A 529 2.57 -5.14 -26.40
CA ALA A 529 3.16 -6.16 -25.54
C ALA A 529 3.40 -7.51 -26.26
N GLU A 530 2.51 -7.90 -27.18
CA GLU A 530 2.58 -9.15 -27.93
C GLU A 530 3.53 -9.08 -29.14
N ASN A 531 3.58 -7.94 -29.85
CA ASN A 531 4.28 -7.80 -31.13
C ASN A 531 5.69 -7.20 -31.03
N GLU A 532 5.97 -6.36 -30.03
CA GLU A 532 7.31 -5.78 -29.87
C GLU A 532 8.28 -6.82 -29.28
N LYS A 533 9.48 -6.89 -29.86
CA LYS A 533 10.60 -7.64 -29.29
C LYS A 533 11.15 -6.88 -28.08
N TYR A 534 10.48 -6.99 -26.95
CA TYR A 534 11.05 -6.57 -25.68
C TYR A 534 12.23 -7.49 -25.34
N GLY A 535 13.44 -6.97 -25.36
CA GLY A 535 14.60 -7.65 -24.78
C GLY A 535 14.68 -7.46 -23.25
N GLU A 536 15.56 -8.17 -22.58
CA GLU A 536 15.65 -8.18 -21.09
C GLU A 536 16.51 -7.03 -20.52
N ALA A 537 15.92 -6.09 -19.77
CA ALA A 537 16.50 -5.15 -18.75
C ALA A 537 15.79 -3.77 -18.85
N ALA A 538 15.46 -2.98 -17.82
CA ALA A 538 15.63 -3.05 -16.36
C ALA A 538 14.53 -2.18 -15.66
N PHE A 539 13.75 -2.72 -14.70
CA PHE A 539 13.14 -1.95 -13.58
C PHE A 539 12.72 -2.91 -12.45
N VAL A 540 13.45 -2.91 -11.34
CA VAL A 540 13.31 -3.92 -10.27
C VAL A 540 13.21 -3.43 -8.82
N PRO A 541 13.38 -2.17 -8.38
CA PRO A 541 13.60 -1.99 -6.95
C PRO A 541 12.44 -2.35 -6.00
N PHE A 542 11.20 -2.59 -6.46
CA PHE A 542 10.09 -2.54 -5.52
C PHE A 542 9.58 -3.85 -4.89
N LEU A 543 9.40 -5.00 -5.57
CA LEU A 543 8.68 -6.12 -4.90
C LEU A 543 9.07 -7.57 -5.26
N GLY A 544 10.11 -7.83 -6.07
CA GLY A 544 10.46 -9.23 -6.36
C GLY A 544 11.79 -9.54 -7.03
N GLY A 545 12.55 -8.55 -7.54
CA GLY A 545 13.65 -8.90 -8.44
C GLY A 545 15.04 -9.08 -7.81
N ALA A 546 15.13 -9.11 -6.49
CA ALA A 546 16.38 -9.48 -5.83
C ALA A 546 16.78 -10.96 -6.13
N LEU A 547 15.79 -11.85 -6.28
CA LEU A 547 16.00 -13.26 -6.69
C LEU A 547 15.84 -13.49 -8.21
N ALA A 548 15.12 -12.60 -8.91
CA ALA A 548 14.86 -12.71 -10.36
C ALA A 548 16.00 -12.20 -11.25
N ILE A 549 16.63 -11.06 -10.89
CA ILE A 549 17.60 -10.40 -11.79
C ILE A 549 18.86 -11.23 -11.95
N ALA A 550 19.34 -11.85 -10.87
CA ALA A 550 20.64 -12.51 -10.90
C ALA A 550 20.67 -13.72 -11.87
N ALA A 551 19.53 -14.39 -12.08
CA ALA A 551 19.44 -15.53 -13.00
C ALA A 551 19.04 -15.13 -14.43
N VAL A 552 18.18 -14.12 -14.62
CA VAL A 552 17.67 -13.72 -15.95
C VAL A 552 18.58 -12.72 -16.67
N GLY A 553 19.20 -11.77 -15.96
CA GLY A 553 20.13 -10.80 -16.59
C GLY A 553 21.41 -11.46 -17.11
N ALA A 554 21.79 -12.56 -16.47
CA ALA A 554 22.80 -13.50 -16.91
C ALA A 554 22.38 -14.19 -18.22
N LEU A 555 21.30 -14.98 -18.21
CA LEU A 555 20.81 -15.73 -19.38
C LEU A 555 20.59 -14.86 -20.63
N SER A 556 20.20 -13.61 -20.42
CA SER A 556 20.00 -12.62 -21.47
C SER A 556 21.26 -12.19 -22.22
N SER A 557 22.34 -11.89 -21.50
CA SER A 557 23.54 -11.32 -22.11
C SER A 557 24.25 -12.34 -23.00
N ALA A 558 24.09 -13.64 -22.70
CA ALA A 558 24.59 -14.73 -23.53
C ALA A 558 23.76 -14.96 -24.80
N LEU A 559 22.47 -14.57 -24.82
CA LEU A 559 21.57 -14.77 -25.96
C LEU A 559 21.48 -13.55 -26.90
N LYS A 560 21.80 -12.34 -26.43
CA LYS A 560 21.64 -11.09 -27.18
C LYS A 560 22.78 -10.71 -28.12
N THR A 561 23.96 -11.30 -27.98
CA THR A 561 25.13 -10.87 -28.77
C THR A 561 25.48 -11.80 -29.94
N SER A 562 24.56 -12.69 -30.33
CA SER A 562 24.71 -13.53 -31.52
C SER A 562 24.07 -12.89 -32.77
N PRO A 563 24.85 -12.54 -33.80
CA PRO A 563 24.31 -12.14 -35.09
C PRO A 563 24.07 -13.41 -35.94
N ALA A 564 22.91 -14.04 -35.79
CA ALA A 564 22.43 -15.03 -36.78
C ALA A 564 20.89 -15.02 -36.89
N PRO A 565 20.32 -14.82 -38.10
CA PRO A 565 18.89 -14.86 -38.33
C PRO A 565 18.43 -16.30 -38.57
N ALA A 566 18.41 -17.14 -37.53
CA ALA A 566 17.74 -18.47 -37.59
C ALA A 566 17.58 -19.09 -36.18
N ALA A 567 16.58 -18.66 -35.41
CA ALA A 567 16.10 -19.43 -34.28
C ALA A 567 14.58 -19.26 -34.18
N GLY A 568 13.86 -20.16 -34.85
CA GLY A 568 12.44 -20.40 -34.57
C GLY A 568 12.33 -21.21 -33.29
N ALA A 569 11.41 -20.79 -32.41
CA ALA A 569 11.00 -21.43 -31.15
C ALA A 569 12.13 -21.69 -30.13
N LEU A 570 12.09 -20.94 -29.02
CA LEU A 570 12.72 -21.36 -27.77
C LEU A 570 12.20 -22.76 -27.37
N ASP A 571 13.07 -23.57 -26.77
CA ASP A 571 12.70 -24.91 -26.27
C ASP A 571 11.51 -24.81 -25.27
N PRO A 572 10.41 -25.57 -25.49
CA PRO A 572 9.23 -25.57 -24.62
C PRO A 572 9.51 -25.86 -23.13
N ARG A 573 10.65 -26.46 -22.80
CA ARG A 573 11.06 -26.76 -21.42
C ARG A 573 11.63 -25.54 -20.70
N LEU A 574 12.35 -24.65 -21.40
CA LEU A 574 12.78 -23.37 -20.85
C LEU A 574 11.57 -22.42 -20.66
N GLU A 575 10.60 -22.51 -21.58
CA GLU A 575 9.29 -21.85 -21.44
C GLU A 575 8.51 -22.40 -20.23
N ALA A 576 8.48 -23.71 -20.01
CA ALA A 576 7.84 -24.33 -18.84
C ALA A 576 8.49 -23.96 -17.50
N ALA A 577 9.82 -23.85 -17.44
CA ALA A 577 10.58 -23.40 -16.27
C ALA A 577 10.22 -21.96 -15.87
N LEU A 578 10.14 -21.06 -16.87
CA LEU A 578 9.67 -19.69 -16.69
C LEU A 578 8.19 -19.66 -16.29
N VAL A 579 7.33 -20.50 -16.86
CA VAL A 579 5.91 -20.63 -16.50
C VAL A 579 5.69 -21.09 -15.05
N ILE A 580 6.51 -21.98 -14.50
CA ILE A 580 6.44 -22.37 -13.07
C ILE A 580 6.82 -21.20 -12.16
N TRP A 581 7.85 -20.44 -12.54
CA TRP A 581 8.28 -19.23 -11.84
C TRP A 581 7.21 -18.12 -11.90
N PHE A 582 6.53 -17.97 -13.04
CA PHE A 582 5.39 -17.07 -13.22
C PHE A 582 4.10 -17.55 -12.58
N GLY A 583 3.89 -18.85 -12.41
CA GLY A 583 2.74 -19.42 -11.69
C GLY A 583 2.72 -19.03 -10.20
N ALA A 584 3.90 -18.94 -9.58
CA ALA A 584 4.05 -18.44 -8.21
C ALA A 584 3.75 -16.93 -8.11
N LEU A 585 4.20 -16.14 -9.10
CA LEU A 585 3.87 -14.71 -9.23
C LEU A 585 2.38 -14.47 -9.55
N GLN A 586 1.76 -15.34 -10.35
CA GLN A 586 0.32 -15.33 -10.65
C GLN A 586 -0.53 -15.67 -9.42
N ALA A 587 -0.08 -16.58 -8.54
CA ALA A 587 -0.76 -16.85 -7.28
C ALA A 587 -0.73 -15.63 -6.35
N MET A 588 0.36 -14.85 -6.38
CA MET A 588 0.48 -13.56 -5.67
C MET A 588 -0.42 -12.47 -6.27
N ALA A 589 -0.62 -12.44 -7.59
CA ALA A 589 -1.51 -11.49 -8.28
C ALA A 589 -3.00 -11.86 -8.20
N LYS A 590 -3.35 -13.16 -8.12
CA LYS A 590 -4.73 -13.64 -7.91
C LYS A 590 -5.25 -13.38 -6.50
N ALA A 591 -4.37 -13.15 -5.53
CA ALA A 591 -4.70 -12.63 -4.21
C ALA A 591 -4.85 -11.10 -4.29
N GLY A 592 -5.93 -10.61 -4.89
CA GLY A 592 -6.13 -9.18 -5.19
C GLY A 592 -6.04 -8.24 -3.96
N PRO A 593 -5.84 -6.93 -4.19
CA PRO A 593 -5.79 -5.90 -3.16
C PRO A 593 -7.20 -5.60 -2.63
N ALA A 594 -7.77 -6.51 -1.85
CA ALA A 594 -8.87 -6.16 -0.98
C ALA A 594 -8.27 -5.46 0.25
N ALA A 595 -8.38 -4.13 0.28
CA ALA A 595 -8.01 -3.30 1.43
C ALA A 595 -8.62 -3.85 2.74
N PRO A 596 -8.03 -3.56 3.91
CA PRO A 596 -8.52 -4.04 5.22
C PRO A 596 -10.01 -3.72 5.51
N ALA A 597 -10.61 -2.74 4.82
CA ALA A 597 -12.05 -2.47 4.90
C ALA A 597 -12.94 -3.67 4.44
N ALA A 598 -12.40 -4.60 3.64
CA ALA A 598 -13.14 -5.78 3.16
C ALA A 598 -13.02 -7.01 4.07
N GLN A 599 -12.31 -6.94 5.21
CA GLN A 599 -12.24 -8.07 6.15
C GLN A 599 -13.43 -8.18 7.11
N GLU A 600 -14.33 -7.20 7.14
CA GLU A 600 -15.68 -7.44 7.64
C GLU A 600 -16.48 -8.25 6.58
N GLU A 601 -16.10 -9.51 6.36
CA GLU A 601 -17.03 -10.47 5.74
C GLU A 601 -18.28 -10.53 6.62
N ALA A 602 -19.45 -10.65 5.99
CA ALA A 602 -20.73 -10.64 6.70
C ALA A 602 -20.73 -11.71 7.82
N PRO A 603 -21.22 -11.37 9.03
CA PRO A 603 -21.42 -12.37 10.07
C PRO A 603 -22.26 -13.52 9.51
N GLY A 604 -21.71 -14.74 9.47
CA GLY A 604 -22.42 -15.92 8.97
C GLY A 604 -21.71 -16.75 7.89
N THR A 605 -20.56 -16.33 7.34
CA THR A 605 -19.83 -17.10 6.32
C THR A 605 -19.17 -18.39 6.83
N GLY A 606 -19.25 -18.68 8.13
CA GLY A 606 -18.60 -19.83 8.77
C GLY A 606 -17.07 -19.75 8.83
N LYS A 607 -16.47 -18.63 8.38
CA LYS A 607 -15.02 -18.42 8.44
C LYS A 607 -14.63 -17.65 9.69
N PHE A 608 -13.52 -18.07 10.29
CA PHE A 608 -12.90 -17.34 11.39
C PHE A 608 -12.22 -16.07 10.87
N TRP A 609 -12.40 -14.97 11.58
CA TRP A 609 -11.78 -13.69 11.27
C TRP A 609 -11.32 -13.03 12.57
N LEU A 610 -10.35 -12.12 12.46
CA LEU A 610 -9.83 -11.36 13.59
C LEU A 610 -10.36 -9.94 13.50
N PRO A 611 -10.92 -9.38 14.59
CA PRO A 611 -11.28 -7.97 14.60
C PRO A 611 -10.05 -7.12 14.32
N TYR A 612 -10.18 -6.26 13.31
CA TYR A 612 -9.16 -5.25 13.06
C TYR A 612 -9.20 -4.26 14.22
N THR A 613 -8.29 -4.42 15.17
CA THR A 613 -8.01 -3.36 16.14
C THR A 613 -7.25 -2.29 15.38
N ALA A 614 -7.93 -1.22 14.99
CA ALA A 614 -7.25 -0.03 14.53
C ALA A 614 -6.28 0.38 15.64
N GLN A 615 -4.98 0.19 15.42
CA GLN A 615 -4.00 0.80 16.29
C GLN A 615 -4.15 2.31 16.11
N GLU A 616 -4.46 3.00 17.19
CA GLU A 616 -4.55 4.46 17.19
C GLU A 616 -3.27 5.04 16.58
N GLY A 617 -3.42 5.84 15.51
CA GLY A 617 -2.32 6.56 14.87
C GLY A 617 -1.66 5.89 13.65
N VAL A 618 -2.08 4.70 13.21
CA VAL A 618 -1.55 4.10 11.96
C VAL A 618 -2.34 4.59 10.75
N SER A 619 -1.66 5.13 9.73
CA SER A 619 -2.33 5.57 8.50
C SER A 619 -2.94 4.40 7.72
N ALA A 620 -3.97 4.64 6.90
CA ALA A 620 -4.56 3.61 6.05
C ALA A 620 -3.53 3.00 5.08
N THR A 621 -2.59 3.82 4.59
CA THR A 621 -1.47 3.39 3.74
C THR A 621 -0.54 2.44 4.49
N ASP A 622 -0.11 2.80 5.70
CA ASP A 622 0.78 1.95 6.50
C ASP A 622 0.11 0.61 6.85
N SER A 623 -1.20 0.64 7.12
CA SER A 623 -2.01 -0.56 7.37
C SER A 623 -2.08 -1.47 6.14
N ALA A 624 -2.28 -0.90 4.95
CA ALA A 624 -2.29 -1.64 3.69
C ALA A 624 -0.92 -2.26 3.38
N VAL A 625 0.16 -1.51 3.60
CA VAL A 625 1.53 -2.01 3.41
C VAL A 625 1.84 -3.14 4.39
N ALA A 626 1.51 -2.99 5.67
CA ALA A 626 1.70 -4.04 6.67
C ALA A 626 0.92 -5.32 6.33
N TRP A 627 -0.32 -5.17 5.83
CA TRP A 627 -1.12 -6.30 5.37
C TRP A 627 -0.48 -7.02 4.16
N MET A 628 -0.03 -6.26 3.15
CA MET A 628 0.66 -6.83 1.98
C MET A 628 1.95 -7.55 2.39
N ALA A 629 2.72 -6.94 3.30
CA ALA A 629 3.95 -7.51 3.83
C ALA A 629 3.69 -8.84 4.57
N GLY A 630 2.68 -8.88 5.45
CA GLY A 630 2.25 -10.11 6.12
C GLY A 630 1.83 -11.21 5.14
N ARG A 631 1.07 -10.85 4.10
CA ARG A 631 0.65 -11.79 3.03
C ARG A 631 1.83 -12.34 2.25
N LEU A 632 2.75 -11.48 1.83
CA LEU A 632 3.94 -11.88 1.09
C LEU A 632 4.80 -12.83 1.92
N SER A 633 5.05 -12.50 3.18
CA SER A 633 5.79 -13.36 4.09
C SER A 633 5.11 -14.72 4.29
N ALA A 634 3.80 -14.75 4.53
CA ALA A 634 3.07 -16.01 4.70
C ALA A 634 3.10 -16.92 3.44
N LEU A 635 3.20 -16.32 2.24
CA LEU A 635 3.30 -17.05 0.97
C LEU A 635 4.71 -17.54 0.68
N VAL A 636 5.73 -16.74 0.98
CA VAL A 636 7.12 -17.02 0.59
C VAL A 636 7.89 -17.76 1.68
N ALA A 637 7.64 -17.48 2.97
CA ALA A 637 8.37 -18.07 4.09
C ALA A 637 8.36 -19.62 4.10
N PRO A 638 7.28 -20.34 3.75
CA PRO A 638 7.31 -21.81 3.66
C PRO A 638 8.29 -22.37 2.62
N HIS A 639 8.75 -21.54 1.69
CA HIS A 639 9.73 -21.89 0.65
C HIS A 639 11.15 -21.40 0.98
N LEU A 640 11.31 -20.76 2.13
CA LEU A 640 12.60 -20.34 2.67
C LEU A 640 12.89 -21.15 3.94
N PRO A 641 14.13 -21.59 4.14
CA PRO A 641 14.50 -22.30 5.34
C PRO A 641 14.47 -21.36 6.53
N PRO A 642 13.96 -21.85 7.66
CA PRO A 642 13.90 -21.06 8.88
C PRO A 642 15.29 -20.57 9.30
N GLY A 643 15.43 -19.27 9.56
CA GLY A 643 16.68 -18.67 10.05
C GLY A 643 17.78 -18.51 9.00
N SER A 644 17.52 -18.87 7.75
CA SER A 644 18.40 -18.54 6.63
C SER A 644 18.45 -17.03 6.38
N TRP A 645 19.53 -16.53 5.77
CA TRP A 645 19.60 -15.10 5.45
C TRP A 645 18.44 -14.61 4.55
N PRO A 646 17.90 -15.39 3.57
CA PRO A 646 16.73 -14.97 2.81
C PRO A 646 15.45 -14.89 3.64
N ASP A 647 15.23 -15.84 4.56
CA ASP A 647 14.09 -15.83 5.49
C ASP A 647 14.16 -14.59 6.40
N THR A 648 15.32 -14.36 7.01
CA THR A 648 15.57 -13.17 7.83
C THR A 648 15.40 -11.90 7.02
N LEU A 649 15.97 -11.81 5.82
CA LEU A 649 15.85 -10.62 4.99
C LEU A 649 14.40 -10.33 4.58
N LEU A 650 13.65 -11.34 4.14
CA LEU A 650 12.24 -11.19 3.78
C LEU A 650 11.44 -10.65 4.97
N ARG A 651 11.61 -11.27 6.14
CA ARG A 651 10.93 -10.86 7.37
C ARG A 651 11.29 -9.42 7.75
N GLU A 652 12.57 -9.08 7.79
CA GLU A 652 12.99 -7.72 8.15
C GLU A 652 12.53 -6.69 7.12
N ALA A 653 12.58 -6.99 5.83
CA ALA A 653 12.05 -6.10 4.78
C ALA A 653 10.54 -5.86 4.96
N CYS A 654 9.78 -6.90 5.31
CA CYS A 654 8.36 -6.79 5.62
C CYS A 654 8.11 -5.92 6.87
N CYS A 655 8.88 -6.11 7.94
CA CYS A 655 8.84 -5.29 9.17
C CYS A 655 9.18 -3.81 8.90
N VAL A 656 10.13 -3.54 8.01
CA VAL A 656 10.52 -2.17 7.65
C VAL A 656 9.44 -1.51 6.80
N ALA A 657 8.91 -2.22 5.81
CA ALA A 657 7.81 -1.75 4.98
C ALA A 657 6.57 -1.41 5.83
N SER A 658 6.28 -2.21 6.87
CA SER A 658 5.20 -1.93 7.83
C SER A 658 5.53 -0.87 8.89
N ARG A 659 6.73 -0.27 8.85
CA ARG A 659 7.26 0.66 9.87
C ARG A 659 7.31 0.08 11.29
N GLN A 660 7.34 -1.25 11.39
CA GLN A 660 7.36 -1.98 12.65
C GLN A 660 8.63 -2.80 12.72
N ALA A 661 9.74 -2.11 12.99
CA ALA A 661 11.09 -2.64 12.89
C ALA A 661 11.81 -2.79 14.26
N PRO A 662 11.20 -3.38 15.32
CA PRO A 662 11.80 -3.37 16.65
C PRO A 662 13.09 -4.20 16.74
N TYR A 663 13.28 -5.17 15.86
CA TYR A 663 14.43 -6.09 15.88
C TYR A 663 15.38 -5.92 14.70
N VAL A 664 15.01 -5.10 13.71
CA VAL A 664 15.68 -4.98 12.42
C VAL A 664 17.17 -4.65 12.58
N GLY A 665 17.53 -3.72 13.47
CA GLY A 665 18.94 -3.38 13.71
C GLY A 665 19.78 -4.59 14.15
N GLN A 666 19.24 -5.44 15.01
CA GLN A 666 19.97 -6.61 15.52
C GLN A 666 20.02 -7.74 14.48
N GLU A 667 18.98 -7.91 13.67
CA GLU A 667 18.96 -8.87 12.56
C GLU A 667 19.87 -8.43 11.41
N ILE A 668 19.99 -7.13 11.14
CA ILE A 668 21.01 -6.60 10.21
C ILE A 668 22.41 -6.95 10.72
N ASP A 669 22.68 -6.81 12.02
CA ASP A 669 23.98 -7.24 12.58
C ASP A 669 24.21 -8.75 12.41
N THR A 670 23.16 -9.57 12.54
CA THR A 670 23.24 -11.01 12.24
C THR A 670 23.54 -11.23 10.76
N LEU A 671 22.83 -10.58 9.85
CA LEU A 671 23.06 -10.67 8.40
C LEU A 671 24.48 -10.22 8.03
N LEU A 672 25.00 -9.16 8.66
CA LEU A 672 26.37 -8.69 8.47
C LEU A 672 27.41 -9.71 8.95
N LYS A 673 27.10 -10.52 9.95
CA LYS A 673 27.99 -11.58 10.46
C LYS A 673 27.78 -12.93 9.79
N ALA A 674 26.67 -13.13 9.09
CA ALA A 674 26.31 -14.37 8.42
C ALA A 674 27.38 -14.76 7.37
N PRO A 675 28.13 -15.86 7.56
CA PRO A 675 29.23 -16.23 6.67
C PRO A 675 28.74 -16.69 5.29
N ASP A 676 27.46 -17.06 5.21
CA ASP A 676 26.75 -17.53 4.03
C ASP A 676 26.06 -16.43 3.23
N LEU A 677 26.04 -15.20 3.76
CA LEU A 677 25.55 -14.04 3.02
C LEU A 677 26.64 -13.60 2.02
N GLY A 678 26.61 -14.22 0.85
CA GLY A 678 27.50 -13.91 -0.25
C GLY A 678 27.20 -12.57 -0.94
N PRO A 679 27.90 -12.27 -2.04
CA PRO A 679 27.81 -10.96 -2.67
C PRO A 679 26.44 -10.67 -3.31
N ILE A 680 25.73 -11.69 -3.82
CA ILE A 680 24.39 -11.48 -4.38
C ILE A 680 23.43 -11.18 -3.24
N GLY A 681 23.43 -11.99 -2.18
CA GLY A 681 22.63 -11.76 -0.98
C GLY A 681 22.89 -10.40 -0.33
N CYS A 682 24.15 -9.94 -0.27
CA CYS A 682 24.47 -8.60 0.22
C CYS A 682 23.84 -7.50 -0.64
N TRP A 683 23.90 -7.61 -1.97
CA TRP A 683 23.30 -6.63 -2.87
C TRP A 683 21.77 -6.59 -2.69
N VAL A 684 21.14 -7.76 -2.69
CA VAL A 684 19.71 -7.94 -2.46
C VAL A 684 19.27 -7.33 -1.13
N ALA A 685 20.02 -7.62 -0.05
CA ALA A 685 19.74 -7.07 1.27
C ALA A 685 19.87 -5.55 1.30
N SER A 686 20.92 -4.98 0.68
CA SER A 686 21.11 -3.54 0.60
C SER A 686 19.95 -2.81 -0.09
N GLU A 687 19.51 -3.31 -1.25
CA GLU A 687 18.38 -2.71 -1.98
C GLU A 687 17.09 -2.73 -1.15
N ALA A 688 16.79 -3.87 -0.50
CA ALA A 688 15.61 -4.00 0.34
C ALA A 688 15.62 -3.01 1.52
N MET A 689 16.77 -2.86 2.19
CA MET A 689 16.91 -1.90 3.28
C MET A 689 16.79 -0.45 2.78
N ARG A 690 17.37 -0.12 1.61
CA ARG A 690 17.27 1.22 1.01
C ARG A 690 15.83 1.57 0.64
N ALA A 691 15.11 0.65 0.00
CA ALA A 691 13.71 0.83 -0.36
C ALA A 691 12.83 1.07 0.88
N GLY A 692 13.15 0.42 2.00
CA GLY A 692 12.54 0.65 3.30
C GLY A 692 12.97 1.93 4.03
N GLY A 693 13.77 2.81 3.41
CA GLY A 693 14.23 4.06 4.02
C GLY A 693 15.42 3.90 4.98
N MET A 694 16.05 2.72 5.05
CA MET A 694 17.16 2.45 5.95
C MET A 694 18.52 2.55 5.25
N ALA A 695 18.92 3.77 4.93
CA ALA A 695 20.15 4.06 4.18
C ALA A 695 21.42 3.51 4.84
N LYS A 696 21.55 3.62 6.17
CA LYS A 696 22.74 3.15 6.90
C LYS A 696 22.90 1.62 6.86
N PRO A 697 21.88 0.81 7.24
CA PRO A 697 21.91 -0.64 7.00
C PRO A 697 22.21 -1.04 5.56
N SER A 698 21.58 -0.38 4.58
CA SER A 698 21.85 -0.60 3.16
C SER A 698 23.34 -0.45 2.85
N SER A 699 23.95 0.65 3.31
CA SER A 699 25.37 0.93 3.08
C SER A 699 26.28 -0.11 3.73
N LEU A 700 26.00 -0.52 4.97
CA LEU A 700 26.81 -1.54 5.67
C LEU A 700 26.77 -2.90 4.97
N LEU A 701 25.59 -3.35 4.55
CA LEU A 701 25.42 -4.57 3.77
C LEU A 701 26.13 -4.46 2.42
N ALA A 702 26.12 -3.27 1.82
CA ALA A 702 26.74 -3.03 0.53
C ALA A 702 28.28 -3.11 0.65
N GLN A 703 28.84 -2.50 1.69
CA GLN A 703 30.27 -2.60 2.02
C GLN A 703 30.70 -4.03 2.31
N LYS A 704 29.89 -4.81 3.04
CA LYS A 704 30.13 -6.25 3.20
C LYS A 704 30.15 -6.94 1.85
N GLY A 705 29.13 -6.71 1.02
CA GLY A 705 29.02 -7.25 -0.33
C GLY A 705 30.26 -6.97 -1.16
N LEU A 706 30.81 -5.75 -1.12
CA LEU A 706 32.04 -5.39 -1.83
C LEU A 706 33.25 -6.22 -1.36
N ARG A 707 33.37 -6.47 -0.05
CA ARG A 707 34.45 -7.30 0.51
C ARG A 707 34.34 -8.76 0.07
N VAL A 708 33.11 -9.29 -0.04
CA VAL A 708 32.84 -10.68 -0.43
C VAL A 708 32.51 -10.85 -1.92
N CYS A 709 32.68 -9.80 -2.74
CA CYS A 709 32.43 -9.84 -4.19
C CYS A 709 33.61 -10.49 -4.93
N THR A 710 33.85 -11.75 -4.58
CA THR A 710 34.89 -12.64 -5.10
C THR A 710 34.25 -13.96 -5.57
N LEU A 711 35.00 -14.82 -6.27
CA LEU A 711 34.50 -16.13 -6.65
C LEU A 711 34.27 -17.03 -5.41
N GLU A 712 35.18 -16.98 -4.43
CA GLU A 712 35.04 -17.68 -3.15
C GLU A 712 33.76 -17.25 -2.40
N GLY A 713 33.45 -15.95 -2.37
CA GLY A 713 32.21 -15.45 -1.79
C GLY A 713 30.95 -16.00 -2.48
N LEU A 714 31.00 -16.18 -3.81
CA LEU A 714 29.93 -16.85 -4.54
C LEU A 714 29.85 -18.35 -4.22
N GLU A 715 30.98 -19.06 -4.11
CA GLU A 715 31.00 -20.49 -3.74
C GLU A 715 30.33 -20.74 -2.39
N HIS A 716 30.60 -19.89 -1.40
CA HIS A 716 29.92 -19.95 -0.11
C HIS A 716 28.39 -19.78 -0.25
N GLU A 717 27.95 -18.87 -1.13
CA GLU A 717 26.54 -18.62 -1.40
C GLU A 717 25.86 -19.77 -2.15
N LYS A 718 26.56 -20.41 -3.10
CA LYS A 718 26.06 -21.58 -3.84
C LYS A 718 25.73 -22.76 -2.94
N GLY A 719 26.52 -22.97 -1.89
CA GLY A 719 26.25 -23.98 -0.88
C GLY A 719 24.87 -23.83 -0.24
N TRP A 720 24.33 -22.61 -0.22
CA TRP A 720 22.97 -22.33 0.24
C TRP A 720 21.93 -22.35 -0.88
N LEU A 721 22.23 -21.72 -2.02
CA LEU A 721 21.32 -21.67 -3.17
C LEU A 721 20.96 -23.07 -3.70
N SER A 722 21.82 -24.07 -3.46
CA SER A 722 21.66 -25.45 -3.93
C SER A 722 20.98 -26.40 -2.93
N ARG A 723 20.60 -25.93 -1.74
CA ARG A 723 20.02 -26.80 -0.71
C ARG A 723 18.61 -27.28 -1.08
N PRO A 724 18.26 -28.55 -0.82
CA PRO A 724 16.94 -29.10 -1.13
C PRO A 724 15.80 -28.28 -0.52
N GLY A 725 14.72 -28.07 -1.27
CA GLY A 725 13.51 -27.37 -0.80
C GLY A 725 13.52 -25.85 -0.94
N TYR A 726 14.65 -25.25 -1.34
CA TYR A 726 14.78 -23.80 -1.52
C TYR A 726 14.18 -23.35 -2.85
N LEU A 727 13.48 -22.23 -2.85
CA LEU A 727 13.04 -21.58 -4.09
C LEU A 727 14.22 -21.28 -5.05
N PRO A 728 15.35 -20.67 -4.63
CA PRO A 728 16.50 -20.48 -5.53
C PRO A 728 17.05 -21.79 -6.12
N ARG A 729 17.03 -22.89 -5.37
CA ARG A 729 17.42 -24.20 -5.92
C ARG A 729 16.52 -24.61 -7.05
N ARG A 730 15.20 -24.47 -6.92
CA ARG A 730 14.25 -24.81 -8.00
C ARG A 730 14.51 -24.00 -9.25
N VAL A 731 14.90 -22.73 -9.10
CA VAL A 731 15.31 -21.88 -10.22
C VAL A 731 16.60 -22.40 -10.87
N ILE A 732 17.62 -22.72 -10.05
CA ILE A 732 18.89 -23.29 -10.53
C ILE A 732 18.68 -24.64 -11.23
N GLU A 733 17.86 -25.51 -10.65
CA GLU A 733 17.46 -26.80 -11.23
C GLU A 733 16.77 -26.60 -12.57
N ALA A 734 15.78 -25.71 -12.64
CA ALA A 734 15.04 -25.47 -13.87
C ALA A 734 15.94 -24.92 -14.99
N VAL A 735 16.87 -24.01 -14.67
CA VAL A 735 17.88 -23.52 -15.62
C VAL A 735 18.82 -24.64 -16.07
N GLY A 736 19.29 -25.45 -15.13
CA GLY A 736 20.18 -26.57 -15.43
C GLY A 736 19.51 -27.67 -16.25
N ASP A 737 18.26 -28.01 -15.94
CA ASP A 737 17.44 -28.94 -16.73
C ASP A 737 17.21 -28.43 -18.13
N ALA A 738 16.94 -27.13 -18.29
CA ALA A 738 16.79 -26.54 -19.61
C ALA A 738 18.07 -26.69 -20.44
N VAL A 739 19.24 -26.32 -19.88
CA VAL A 739 20.52 -26.42 -20.60
C VAL A 739 20.93 -27.87 -20.90
N ARG A 740 20.71 -28.78 -19.96
CA ARG A 740 20.96 -30.22 -20.17
C ARG A 740 19.98 -30.82 -21.18
N GLY A 741 18.76 -30.30 -21.23
CA GLY A 741 17.69 -30.74 -22.12
C GLY A 741 17.78 -30.24 -23.55
N LEU A 742 18.64 -29.25 -23.83
CA LEU A 742 18.89 -28.74 -25.18
C LEU A 742 19.42 -29.85 -26.10
N ARG A 743 18.86 -29.94 -27.30
CA ARG A 743 19.36 -30.87 -28.34
C ARG A 743 20.78 -30.48 -28.73
N GLU A 744 21.58 -31.46 -29.16
CA GLU A 744 22.97 -31.21 -29.57
C GLU A 744 23.10 -30.11 -30.63
N VAL A 745 22.16 -30.04 -31.57
CA VAL A 745 22.12 -29.01 -32.61
C VAL A 745 21.89 -27.61 -32.01
N ASP A 746 20.95 -27.47 -31.08
CA ASP A 746 20.63 -26.18 -30.45
C ASP A 746 21.78 -25.72 -29.54
N ALA A 747 22.38 -26.66 -28.80
CA ALA A 747 23.53 -26.38 -27.96
C ALA A 747 24.78 -26.00 -28.78
N ALA A 748 25.02 -26.68 -29.92
CA ALA A 748 26.09 -26.31 -30.84
C ALA A 748 25.88 -24.89 -31.40
N GLN A 749 24.65 -24.51 -31.73
CA GLN A 749 24.32 -23.16 -32.15
C GLN A 749 24.59 -22.13 -31.06
N VAL A 750 24.22 -22.39 -29.80
CA VAL A 750 24.52 -21.50 -28.66
C VAL A 750 26.02 -21.35 -28.43
N ILE A 751 26.78 -22.44 -28.57
CA ILE A 751 28.25 -22.44 -28.46
C ILE A 751 28.88 -21.64 -29.59
N GLU A 752 28.52 -21.91 -30.85
CA GLU A 752 29.04 -21.23 -32.03
C GLU A 752 28.72 -19.73 -32.00
N ALA A 753 27.50 -19.39 -31.59
CA ALA A 753 27.05 -18.03 -31.33
C ALA A 753 27.93 -17.33 -30.28
N GLY A 754 28.13 -17.96 -29.12
CA GLY A 754 28.96 -17.43 -28.05
C GLY A 754 30.45 -17.35 -28.43
N GLU A 755 30.96 -18.21 -29.31
CA GLU A 755 32.35 -18.15 -29.77
C GLU A 755 32.55 -17.01 -30.79
N ARG A 756 31.54 -16.74 -31.62
CA ARG A 756 31.59 -15.70 -32.67
C ARG A 756 31.27 -14.30 -32.20
N THR A 757 30.57 -14.15 -31.08
CA THR A 757 30.23 -12.83 -30.53
C THR A 757 31.48 -11.99 -30.22
N GLU A 758 31.40 -10.68 -30.48
CA GLU A 758 32.42 -9.70 -30.06
C GLU A 758 32.34 -9.38 -28.55
N ASP A 759 31.22 -9.74 -27.90
CA ASP A 759 31.04 -9.55 -26.47
C ASP A 759 31.90 -10.56 -25.68
N LEU A 760 32.96 -10.05 -25.06
CA LEU A 760 33.89 -10.82 -24.24
C LEU A 760 33.19 -11.55 -23.07
N THR A 761 32.06 -11.02 -22.57
CA THR A 761 31.21 -11.65 -21.54
C THR A 761 30.61 -12.95 -22.07
N ALA A 762 29.91 -12.87 -23.21
CA ALA A 762 29.26 -14.01 -23.83
C ALA A 762 30.27 -15.06 -24.31
N ARG A 763 31.42 -14.63 -24.84
CA ARG A 763 32.52 -15.53 -25.21
C ARG A 763 33.14 -16.25 -24.00
N GLY A 764 33.34 -15.53 -22.90
CA GLY A 764 33.82 -16.08 -21.64
C GLY A 764 32.85 -17.07 -20.98
N PHE A 765 31.57 -17.04 -21.35
CA PHE A 765 30.54 -17.92 -20.82
C PHE A 765 30.52 -19.32 -21.48
N VAL A 766 30.96 -19.44 -22.74
CA VAL A 766 30.91 -20.69 -23.53
C VAL A 766 31.53 -21.90 -22.82
N PRO A 767 32.72 -21.82 -22.18
CA PRO A 767 33.30 -22.95 -21.47
C PRO A 767 32.40 -23.46 -20.33
N PHE A 768 31.71 -22.55 -19.62
CA PHE A 768 30.80 -22.91 -18.54
C PHE A 768 29.51 -23.53 -19.05
N PHE A 769 29.00 -23.07 -20.19
CA PHE A 769 27.86 -23.70 -20.85
C PHE A 769 28.18 -25.16 -21.26
N LYS A 770 29.35 -25.38 -21.88
CA LYS A 770 29.85 -26.73 -22.20
C LYS A 770 29.98 -27.60 -20.95
N ALA A 771 30.60 -27.05 -19.89
CA ALA A 771 30.78 -27.75 -18.62
C ALA A 771 29.44 -28.09 -17.94
N ALA A 772 28.47 -27.17 -17.98
CA ALA A 772 27.14 -27.35 -17.39
C ALA A 772 26.37 -28.49 -18.07
N ARG A 773 26.42 -28.61 -19.40
CA ARG A 773 25.81 -29.74 -20.13
C ARG A 773 26.40 -31.09 -19.72
N ALA A 774 27.69 -31.11 -19.39
CA ALA A 774 28.39 -32.32 -18.94
C ALA A 774 28.12 -32.68 -17.47
N ARG A 775 27.42 -31.83 -16.69
CA ARG A 775 27.13 -32.12 -15.29
C ARG A 775 26.07 -33.21 -15.13
N PRO A 776 26.24 -34.11 -14.13
CA PRO A 776 25.33 -35.24 -13.90
C PRO A 776 23.95 -34.83 -13.38
N THR A 777 23.83 -33.67 -12.72
CA THR A 777 22.57 -33.19 -12.13
C THR A 777 22.19 -31.81 -12.65
N ALA A 778 20.89 -31.52 -12.64
CA ALA A 778 20.34 -30.22 -13.03
C ALA A 778 20.87 -29.10 -12.13
N VAL A 779 20.92 -29.35 -10.82
CA VAL A 779 21.47 -28.42 -9.84
C VAL A 779 22.92 -28.07 -10.20
N GLU A 780 23.77 -29.07 -10.43
CA GLU A 780 25.19 -28.83 -10.76
C GLU A 780 25.35 -28.08 -12.09
N ALA A 781 24.53 -28.40 -13.08
CA ALA A 781 24.50 -27.67 -14.35
C ALA A 781 24.13 -26.20 -14.12
N GLY A 782 23.04 -25.93 -13.40
CA GLY A 782 22.61 -24.58 -13.06
C GLY A 782 23.65 -23.79 -12.26
N LEU A 783 24.29 -24.42 -11.27
CA LEU A 783 25.36 -23.80 -10.48
C LEU A 783 26.58 -23.49 -11.34
N THR A 784 26.97 -24.39 -12.25
CA THR A 784 28.07 -24.18 -13.20
C THR A 784 27.78 -23.00 -14.13
N LEU A 785 26.53 -22.82 -14.55
CA LEU A 785 26.11 -21.65 -15.32
C LEU A 785 26.19 -20.37 -14.48
N LEU A 786 25.71 -20.38 -13.22
CA LEU A 786 25.80 -19.22 -12.33
C LEU A 786 27.27 -18.79 -12.12
N GLU A 787 28.16 -19.77 -11.97
CA GLU A 787 29.62 -19.60 -11.92
C GLU A 787 30.17 -18.92 -13.17
N GLY A 788 29.74 -19.40 -14.35
CA GLY A 788 30.11 -18.80 -15.62
C GLY A 788 29.62 -17.37 -15.76
N TYR A 789 28.39 -17.09 -15.35
CA TYR A 789 27.83 -15.74 -15.38
C TYR A 789 28.54 -14.78 -14.44
N TRP A 790 28.92 -15.28 -13.27
CA TRP A 790 29.72 -14.53 -12.32
C TRP A 790 31.04 -14.07 -12.93
N VAL A 791 31.77 -14.99 -13.57
CA VAL A 791 33.06 -14.71 -14.22
C VAL A 791 32.88 -13.81 -15.44
N ALA A 792 31.82 -14.03 -16.21
CA ALA A 792 31.57 -13.32 -17.46
C ALA A 792 31.25 -11.83 -17.26
N GLY A 793 30.54 -11.44 -16.19
CA GLY A 793 30.23 -10.02 -15.96
C GLY A 793 29.30 -9.73 -14.79
N LEU A 794 28.57 -10.72 -14.27
CA LEU A 794 27.66 -10.52 -13.13
C LEU A 794 28.41 -10.01 -11.89
N ARG A 795 29.66 -10.43 -11.67
CA ARG A 795 30.50 -9.93 -10.57
C ARG A 795 30.67 -8.41 -10.65
N ASP A 796 31.03 -7.88 -11.81
CA ASP A 796 31.31 -6.46 -11.96
C ASP A 796 30.03 -5.62 -11.92
N PHE A 797 28.93 -6.16 -12.44
CA PHE A 797 27.59 -5.58 -12.24
C PHE A 797 27.21 -5.48 -10.75
N VAL A 798 27.28 -6.61 -10.02
CA VAL A 798 26.96 -6.65 -8.57
C VAL A 798 27.87 -5.71 -7.80
N ARG A 799 29.16 -5.69 -8.11
CA ARG A 799 30.13 -4.75 -7.52
C ARG A 799 29.77 -3.29 -7.80
N GLY A 800 29.36 -2.94 -9.02
CA GLY A 800 28.91 -1.60 -9.38
C GLY A 800 27.68 -1.16 -8.59
N ARG A 801 26.67 -2.03 -8.48
CA ARG A 801 25.47 -1.77 -7.66
C ARG A 801 25.82 -1.57 -6.19
N LEU A 802 26.66 -2.44 -5.63
CA LEU A 802 27.09 -2.34 -4.24
C LEU A 802 27.85 -1.04 -3.95
N ARG A 803 28.71 -0.56 -4.87
CA ARG A 803 29.38 0.75 -4.73
C ARG A 803 28.37 1.90 -4.65
N ALA A 804 27.38 1.90 -5.53
CA ALA A 804 26.32 2.92 -5.55
C ALA A 804 25.45 2.90 -4.27
N LEU A 805 25.29 1.72 -3.64
CA LEU A 805 24.54 1.55 -2.40
C LEU A 805 25.37 1.86 -1.14
N SER A 806 26.71 1.73 -1.20
CA SER A 806 27.57 2.02 -0.06
C SER A 806 27.72 3.50 0.27
N GLY A 807 27.26 4.41 -0.61
CA GLY A 807 27.38 5.85 -0.40
C GLY A 807 28.82 6.35 -0.49
N GLY A 808 29.71 5.57 -1.11
CA GLY A 808 31.00 6.09 -1.55
C GLY A 808 30.71 7.00 -2.73
N GLU A 809 30.80 8.32 -2.52
CA GLU A 809 30.94 9.27 -3.61
C GLU A 809 32.11 8.79 -4.48
N GLY A 810 31.79 8.46 -5.73
CA GLY A 810 32.79 8.26 -6.78
C GLY A 810 33.20 9.59 -7.35
#